data_AF-A0A8H7IBF9-F1
#
_entry.id   AF-A0A8H7IBF9-F1
#
_cell.length_a   1.000
_cell.length_b   1.000
_cell.length_c   1.000
_cell.angle_alpha   90.00
_cell.angle_beta   90.00
_cell.angle_gamma   90.00
#
_symmetry.space_group_name_H-M   'P 1'
#
loop_
_entity.id
_entity.type
_entity.pdbx_description
1 polymer ?
#
loop_
_entity_poly.entity_id
_entity_poly.type
_entity_poly.pdbx_seq_one_letter_code
_entity_poly.pdbx_strand_id
1 'polypeptide(L)'
;MSSQPLYAILFTGWFSGFLTDVDPENDHDNGLTEQRLEQWRPLWQNPFIDPDLGLSSKSDYNPTPTPGGDVDDEKLTERPAMSRGTTSLSKQSSVVKPAKVTHAGPTWVNLFYDLAWTASFASLTQNGKLDGPWDMASYATFFYWCGGYGHRSIHFYTNDWVHLLSTLVQLIIFGLLAATTRGYSFIAYILESPGMDTLDPKTMEEMVDPVRYQEDRITYYSLKVIACSVAASRTILWLQHILVYGFAYFAAREKKLTIPLKLYILPIGLVISNILFWVSAGITCSEKGKTVLGAELKFILWLVGLIVEVALHHIMERLDWERTSFSSTNESSISHDAPPQPVLLKTPIELQQPSITRQQWPVPHTNVNLRERLEGITTVVIGEGLNGIAGTLYSVLSAPGFGGPVAANIACTAIIIYFLAYFYAEGPTGHRNPSGSSVRHMWWMMTHLPFLLGIILLLLGVKNQFIMTSYLSTALKTFRQFDKIMGDQQIALDDPTSQTNMPMKNFLLKRGVVWADEFNQLNETVTNNGTISPSEVDVEKFRDQVGIWNMRISLKIMTAFYTNFMGKDSNIKPSIEARIKEYYVNDTLPLKDWNEEPELPSSYYYESIITELLETHLQGARYIVALAGAIFISLGIMNRIHSKPRDRFQWGIVMSRIFMGFALLILLTLNAGSIQSLWVWDYQEGQQAGVFRWIWAWMVLPTLAIAFGTEFLIELVLLRCSGLAIARKRGRINTSLWRAFFSRPLSWPNRAK
;
A
#
# COMPACT_ATOMS: atom_id res chain seq x y z
N MET A 1 -31.39 -43.53 27.62
CA MET A 1 -30.58 -42.30 27.44
C MET A 1 -29.23 -42.72 26.89
N SER A 2 -29.04 -42.68 25.57
CA SER A 2 -27.75 -42.97 24.95
C SER A 2 -26.86 -41.73 25.02
N SER A 3 -25.80 -41.80 25.82
CA SER A 3 -24.70 -40.82 25.81
C SER A 3 -23.92 -40.97 24.51
N GLN A 4 -24.44 -40.41 23.41
CA GLN A 4 -23.56 -40.11 22.28
C GLN A 4 -22.52 -39.11 22.78
N PRO A 5 -21.22 -39.34 22.55
CA PRO A 5 -20.18 -38.47 23.06
C PRO A 5 -20.37 -37.08 22.47
N LEU A 6 -20.55 -36.08 23.35
CA LEU A 6 -20.73 -34.67 23.00
C LEU A 6 -19.66 -34.18 21.99
N TYR A 7 -18.46 -34.78 22.05
CA TYR A 7 -17.35 -34.58 21.12
C TYR A 7 -17.68 -34.94 19.66
N ALA A 8 -18.41 -36.03 19.41
CA ALA A 8 -18.76 -36.45 18.05
C ALA A 8 -19.75 -35.47 17.40
N ILE A 9 -20.71 -34.94 18.16
CA ILE A 9 -21.70 -33.98 17.65
C ILE A 9 -21.07 -32.62 17.36
N LEU A 10 -20.15 -32.16 18.22
CA LEU A 10 -19.43 -30.90 18.02
C LEU A 10 -18.48 -30.97 16.81
N PHE A 11 -17.75 -32.07 16.62
CA PHE A 11 -16.83 -32.21 15.47
C PHE A 11 -17.56 -32.43 14.14
N THR A 12 -18.56 -33.30 14.10
CA THR A 12 -19.28 -33.62 12.85
C THR A 12 -20.10 -32.44 12.32
N GLY A 13 -20.74 -31.67 13.20
CA GLY A 13 -21.45 -30.45 12.82
C GLY A 13 -20.52 -29.32 12.36
N TRP A 14 -19.26 -29.33 12.80
CA TRP A 14 -18.30 -28.30 12.41
C TRP A 14 -17.83 -28.45 10.97
N PHE A 15 -17.62 -29.68 10.49
CA PHE A 15 -17.07 -29.96 9.15
C PHE A 15 -18.12 -30.36 8.11
N SER A 16 -19.42 -30.32 8.43
CA SER A 16 -20.48 -30.75 7.50
C SER A 16 -20.47 -30.02 6.14
N GLY A 17 -19.97 -28.78 6.09
CA GLY A 17 -19.80 -28.00 4.86
C GLY A 17 -18.56 -28.31 4.02
N PHE A 18 -17.66 -29.18 4.51
CA PHE A 18 -16.37 -29.43 3.85
C PHE A 18 -16.51 -30.27 2.58
N LEU A 19 -17.47 -31.22 2.58
CA LEU A 19 -17.73 -32.11 1.44
C LEU A 19 -18.91 -31.65 0.58
N THR A 20 -19.67 -30.64 1.01
CA THR A 20 -20.82 -30.15 0.26
C THR A 20 -20.36 -29.32 -0.94
N ASP A 21 -20.90 -29.68 -2.11
CA ASP A 21 -20.78 -28.84 -3.30
C ASP A 21 -21.59 -27.55 -3.13
N VAL A 22 -21.16 -26.49 -3.81
CA VAL A 22 -21.86 -25.19 -3.83
C VAL A 22 -23.29 -25.40 -4.30
N ASP A 23 -24.29 -25.18 -3.45
CA ASP A 23 -25.69 -25.27 -3.82
C ASP A 23 -26.23 -23.88 -4.21
N PRO A 24 -26.41 -23.57 -5.51
CA PRO A 24 -26.87 -22.26 -5.93
C PRO A 24 -28.34 -22.00 -5.60
N GLU A 25 -29.15 -23.03 -5.35
CA GLU A 25 -30.59 -22.89 -5.10
C GLU A 25 -30.87 -22.52 -3.64
N ASN A 26 -30.01 -22.94 -2.71
CA ASN A 26 -30.12 -22.62 -1.27
C ASN A 26 -29.53 -21.24 -0.91
N ASP A 27 -29.30 -20.39 -1.91
CA ASP A 27 -28.57 -19.12 -1.76
C ASP A 27 -29.44 -17.88 -1.93
N HIS A 28 -30.73 -18.06 -2.21
CA HIS A 28 -31.71 -16.98 -2.33
C HIS A 28 -31.77 -16.07 -1.09
N ASP A 29 -31.44 -16.59 0.09
CA ASP A 29 -31.50 -15.82 1.34
C ASP A 29 -30.20 -15.05 1.68
N ASN A 30 -29.07 -15.37 1.04
CA ASN A 30 -27.77 -14.89 1.51
C ASN A 30 -26.89 -14.19 0.47
N GLY A 31 -27.21 -14.29 -0.83
CA GLY A 31 -26.48 -13.62 -1.92
C GLY A 31 -25.04 -14.10 -2.14
N LEU A 32 -24.57 -15.20 -1.51
CA LEU A 32 -23.15 -15.61 -1.49
C LEU A 32 -22.57 -15.86 -2.87
N THR A 33 -23.39 -16.40 -3.75
CA THR A 33 -23.11 -16.59 -5.16
C THR A 33 -22.86 -15.27 -5.86
N GLU A 34 -23.64 -14.22 -5.59
CA GLU A 34 -23.44 -12.89 -6.18
C GLU A 34 -22.10 -12.31 -5.73
N GLN A 35 -21.81 -12.32 -4.43
CA GLN A 35 -20.52 -11.84 -3.91
C GLN A 35 -19.32 -12.60 -4.53
N ARG A 36 -19.44 -13.90 -4.79
CA ARG A 36 -18.36 -14.64 -5.46
C ARG A 36 -18.21 -14.31 -6.92
N LEU A 37 -19.32 -14.04 -7.59
CA LEU A 37 -19.31 -13.57 -8.96
C LEU A 37 -18.71 -12.16 -9.03
N GLU A 38 -18.95 -11.31 -8.04
CA GLU A 38 -18.30 -10.00 -7.89
C GLU A 38 -16.80 -10.11 -7.57
N GLN A 39 -16.41 -11.03 -6.69
CA GLN A 39 -15.00 -11.32 -6.39
C GLN A 39 -14.28 -11.96 -7.57
N TRP A 40 -15.02 -12.57 -8.49
CA TRP A 40 -14.47 -13.08 -9.74
C TRP A 40 -14.22 -11.92 -10.72
N ARG A 41 -13.06 -11.31 -10.58
CA ARG A 41 -12.65 -10.18 -11.40
C ARG A 41 -12.10 -10.65 -12.75
N PRO A 42 -12.61 -10.14 -13.88
CA PRO A 42 -11.92 -10.33 -15.15
C PRO A 42 -10.58 -9.57 -15.12
N LEU A 43 -9.68 -9.92 -16.04
CA LEU A 43 -8.41 -9.19 -16.18
C LEU A 43 -8.68 -7.70 -16.45
N TRP A 44 -9.65 -7.43 -17.33
CA TRP A 44 -10.20 -6.12 -17.62
C TRP A 44 -11.72 -6.25 -17.80
N GLN A 45 -12.47 -5.23 -17.43
CA GLN A 45 -13.92 -5.17 -17.67
C GLN A 45 -14.27 -3.93 -18.47
N ASN A 46 -15.24 -4.06 -19.39
CA ASN A 46 -15.73 -2.90 -20.12
C ASN A 46 -16.67 -2.08 -19.21
N PRO A 47 -16.34 -0.81 -18.87
CA PRO A 47 -17.16 0.02 -18.00
C PRO A 47 -18.53 0.39 -18.60
N PHE A 48 -18.72 0.21 -19.91
CA PHE A 48 -19.96 0.55 -20.62
C PHE A 48 -20.93 -0.63 -20.78
N ILE A 49 -20.56 -1.81 -20.28
CA ILE A 49 -21.42 -2.98 -20.27
C ILE A 49 -21.93 -3.15 -18.85
N ASP A 50 -23.25 -3.17 -18.68
CA ASP A 50 -23.87 -3.46 -17.40
C ASP A 50 -23.42 -4.85 -16.94
N PRO A 51 -22.71 -4.99 -15.80
CA PRO A 51 -22.29 -6.29 -15.30
C PRO A 51 -23.48 -7.25 -15.08
N ASP A 52 -24.67 -6.71 -14.79
CA ASP A 52 -25.85 -7.50 -14.47
C ASP A 52 -26.54 -8.09 -15.71
N LEU A 53 -26.28 -7.54 -16.90
CA LEU A 53 -26.79 -8.08 -18.17
C LEU A 53 -26.24 -9.48 -18.49
N GLY A 54 -25.12 -9.88 -17.87
CA GLY A 54 -24.59 -11.24 -17.97
C GLY A 54 -25.00 -12.17 -16.82
N LEU A 55 -25.32 -11.62 -15.65
CA LEU A 55 -25.54 -12.40 -14.43
C LEU A 55 -27.01 -12.68 -14.13
N SER A 56 -27.89 -11.72 -14.40
CA SER A 56 -29.33 -11.93 -14.28
C SER A 56 -29.72 -13.09 -15.19
N SER A 57 -30.32 -14.13 -14.59
CA SER A 57 -31.01 -15.13 -15.38
C SER A 57 -32.02 -14.33 -16.20
N LYS A 58 -31.85 -14.28 -17.52
CA LYS A 58 -32.94 -13.90 -18.42
C LYS A 58 -34.12 -14.71 -17.92
N SER A 59 -35.03 -14.05 -17.22
CA SER A 59 -36.27 -14.68 -16.88
C SER A 59 -36.96 -14.71 -18.23
N ASP A 60 -36.93 -15.86 -18.87
CA ASP A 60 -37.79 -16.18 -20.00
C ASP A 60 -39.23 -16.27 -19.49
N TYR A 61 -39.69 -15.29 -18.69
CA TYR A 61 -41.08 -14.93 -18.61
C TYR A 61 -41.43 -14.25 -19.93
N ASN A 62 -41.50 -15.06 -20.98
CA ASN A 62 -42.56 -14.87 -21.94
C ASN A 62 -43.85 -14.97 -21.12
N PRO A 63 -44.65 -13.90 -20.98
CA PRO A 63 -45.99 -14.05 -20.47
C PRO A 63 -46.74 -14.83 -21.56
N THR A 64 -46.72 -16.16 -21.49
CA THR A 64 -47.69 -16.97 -22.21
C THR A 64 -49.06 -16.52 -21.72
N PRO A 65 -49.96 -16.05 -22.60
CA PRO A 65 -51.33 -15.77 -22.20
C PRO A 65 -51.97 -17.11 -21.85
N THR A 66 -52.09 -17.39 -20.55
CA THR A 66 -52.91 -18.50 -20.06
C THR A 66 -54.38 -18.13 -20.28
N PRO A 67 -55.14 -18.88 -21.08
CA PRO A 67 -56.58 -18.74 -21.15
C PRO A 67 -57.20 -19.45 -19.92
N GLY A 68 -58.00 -18.70 -19.16
CA GLY A 68 -59.10 -19.17 -18.32
C GLY A 68 -58.86 -20.42 -17.46
N GLY A 69 -58.66 -20.20 -16.16
CA GLY A 69 -58.81 -21.23 -15.15
C GLY A 69 -59.12 -20.58 -13.80
N ASP A 70 -60.40 -20.59 -13.41
CA ASP A 70 -60.84 -20.40 -12.03
C ASP A 70 -60.13 -21.38 -11.10
N VAL A 71 -59.77 -20.92 -9.90
CA VAL A 71 -59.88 -21.61 -8.60
C VAL A 71 -59.20 -20.75 -7.51
N ASP A 72 -60.05 -20.25 -6.62
CA ASP A 72 -59.99 -20.09 -5.17
C ASP A 72 -58.71 -19.66 -4.42
N ASP A 73 -58.93 -18.63 -3.58
CA ASP A 73 -58.49 -18.42 -2.20
C ASP A 73 -57.09 -18.89 -1.78
N GLU A 74 -56.24 -17.94 -1.40
CA GLU A 74 -56.12 -17.49 0.00
C GLU A 74 -54.82 -16.66 0.14
N LYS A 75 -54.89 -15.60 0.96
CA LYS A 75 -53.77 -15.10 1.78
C LYS A 75 -52.69 -14.25 1.09
N LEU A 76 -52.86 -12.92 1.14
CA LEU A 76 -51.78 -12.03 1.57
C LEU A 76 -52.26 -10.63 1.96
N THR A 77 -51.94 -10.32 3.20
CA THR A 77 -52.11 -9.12 3.99
C THR A 77 -51.40 -7.91 3.37
N GLU A 78 -52.14 -6.89 2.97
CA GLU A 78 -51.60 -5.55 2.72
C GLU A 78 -51.66 -4.72 4.01
N ARG A 79 -50.55 -4.01 4.29
CA ARG A 79 -50.50 -2.88 5.23
C ARG A 79 -50.47 -1.57 4.44
N PRO A 80 -50.95 -0.46 5.05
CA PRO A 80 -51.60 0.63 4.34
C PRO A 80 -50.66 1.79 3.99
N ALA A 81 -50.94 2.41 2.84
CA ALA A 81 -50.51 3.76 2.52
C ALA A 81 -51.44 4.78 3.18
N MET A 82 -50.83 5.75 3.87
CA MET A 82 -51.50 6.93 4.41
C MET A 82 -51.50 8.02 3.32
N SER A 83 -52.70 8.43 2.92
CA SER A 83 -52.95 9.59 2.05
C SER A 83 -53.09 10.86 2.89
N ARG A 84 -52.39 11.93 2.49
CA ARG A 84 -52.79 13.30 2.81
C ARG A 84 -52.49 14.17 1.59
N GLY A 85 -53.56 14.70 0.99
CA GLY A 85 -53.49 15.49 -0.23
C GLY A 85 -52.95 16.90 -0.02
N THR A 86 -52.52 17.51 -1.13
CA THR A 86 -52.90 18.87 -1.51
C THR A 86 -52.47 19.14 -2.97
N THR A 87 -53.43 19.71 -3.69
CA THR A 87 -53.38 20.36 -5.01
C THR A 87 -52.07 21.04 -5.40
N SER A 88 -51.52 20.70 -6.58
CA SER A 88 -51.09 21.68 -7.58
C SER A 88 -50.83 21.01 -8.94
N LEU A 89 -51.39 21.62 -9.98
CA LEU A 89 -51.21 21.25 -11.38
C LEU A 89 -49.76 21.60 -11.78
N SER A 90 -48.85 20.62 -11.77
CA SER A 90 -47.49 20.75 -12.30
C SER A 90 -47.28 19.65 -13.33
N LYS A 91 -46.92 20.07 -14.55
CA LYS A 91 -46.51 19.21 -15.65
C LYS A 91 -45.34 18.34 -15.17
N GLN A 92 -45.64 17.11 -14.77
CA GLN A 92 -44.67 16.14 -14.31
C GLN A 92 -43.85 15.66 -15.51
N SER A 93 -42.85 16.48 -15.89
CA SER A 93 -41.66 15.99 -16.57
C SER A 93 -41.20 14.77 -15.77
N SER A 94 -41.22 13.59 -16.39
CA SER A 94 -40.61 12.41 -15.81
C SER A 94 -39.13 12.72 -15.64
N VAL A 95 -38.78 13.27 -14.47
CA VAL A 95 -37.41 13.44 -14.02
C VAL A 95 -36.89 12.02 -13.90
N VAL A 96 -36.29 11.56 -15.00
CA VAL A 96 -35.44 10.37 -15.04
C VAL A 96 -34.46 10.57 -13.90
N LYS A 97 -34.68 9.83 -12.80
CA LYS A 97 -33.77 9.88 -11.66
C LYS A 97 -32.38 9.64 -12.25
N PRO A 98 -31.42 10.56 -12.05
CA PRO A 98 -30.09 10.41 -12.63
C PRO A 98 -29.62 9.01 -12.28
N ALA A 99 -29.26 8.24 -13.30
CA ALA A 99 -28.83 6.86 -13.15
C ALA A 99 -27.72 6.88 -12.10
N LYS A 100 -28.05 6.36 -10.92
CA LYS A 100 -27.13 6.30 -9.78
C LYS A 100 -25.92 5.54 -10.30
N VAL A 101 -24.73 6.15 -10.27
CA VAL A 101 -23.47 5.54 -10.74
C VAL A 101 -23.46 4.10 -10.24
N THR A 102 -23.59 3.17 -11.17
CA THR A 102 -24.14 1.83 -10.88
C THR A 102 -23.21 1.02 -9.97
N HIS A 103 -21.92 1.36 -9.96
CA HIS A 103 -20.93 0.78 -9.06
C HIS A 103 -19.95 1.86 -8.60
N ALA A 104 -20.17 2.44 -7.42
CA ALA A 104 -19.05 3.04 -6.70
C ALA A 104 -18.06 1.89 -6.45
N GLY A 105 -16.80 2.03 -6.87
CA GLY A 105 -15.79 1.00 -6.63
C GLY A 105 -15.71 0.58 -5.16
N PRO A 106 -15.00 -0.53 -4.84
CA PRO A 106 -14.88 -1.02 -3.47
C PRO A 106 -14.52 0.12 -2.51
N THR A 107 -15.27 0.25 -1.42
CA THR A 107 -15.10 1.34 -0.45
C THR A 107 -13.66 1.44 0.05
N TRP A 108 -12.99 0.30 0.23
CA TRP A 108 -11.61 0.27 0.66
C TRP A 108 -10.65 0.89 -0.35
N VAL A 109 -10.90 0.84 -1.66
CA VAL A 109 -10.00 1.47 -2.66
C VAL A 109 -9.99 2.99 -2.46
N ASN A 110 -11.16 3.60 -2.25
CA ASN A 110 -11.26 5.03 -1.94
C ASN A 110 -10.56 5.34 -0.63
N LEU A 111 -10.79 4.48 0.37
CA LEU A 111 -10.18 4.60 1.67
C LEU A 111 -8.64 4.48 1.62
N PHE A 112 -8.09 3.71 0.69
CA PHE A 112 -6.65 3.62 0.45
C PHE A 112 -6.06 4.90 -0.14
N TYR A 113 -6.79 5.55 -1.03
CA TYR A 113 -6.40 6.88 -1.51
C TYR A 113 -6.43 7.91 -0.37
N ASP A 114 -7.48 7.88 0.45
CA ASP A 114 -7.58 8.74 1.64
C ASP A 114 -6.43 8.50 2.62
N LEU A 115 -6.02 7.23 2.79
CA LEU A 115 -4.90 6.82 3.62
C LEU A 115 -3.57 7.38 3.10
N ALA A 116 -3.31 7.17 1.80
CA ALA A 116 -2.09 7.60 1.15
C ALA A 116 -1.97 9.14 1.15
N TRP A 117 -3.11 9.83 0.99
CA TRP A 117 -3.19 11.27 1.18
C TRP A 117 -2.94 11.70 2.61
N THR A 118 -3.58 11.06 3.57
CA THR A 118 -3.39 11.39 5.00
C THR A 118 -1.94 11.19 5.40
N ALA A 119 -1.26 10.13 4.93
CA ALA A 119 0.16 9.92 5.17
C ALA A 119 1.03 11.01 4.51
N SER A 120 0.71 11.40 3.28
CA SER A 120 1.41 12.49 2.58
C SER A 120 1.24 13.82 3.31
N PHE A 121 0.02 14.14 3.77
CA PHE A 121 -0.27 15.34 4.55
C PHE A 121 0.37 15.30 5.93
N ALA A 122 0.33 14.17 6.63
CA ALA A 122 0.99 14.01 7.92
C ALA A 122 2.50 14.24 7.79
N SER A 123 3.13 13.70 6.74
CA SER A 123 4.55 13.93 6.46
C SER A 123 4.85 15.42 6.22
N LEU A 124 4.01 16.10 5.45
CA LEU A 124 4.13 17.53 5.19
C LEU A 124 3.89 18.41 6.43
N THR A 125 2.90 18.08 7.27
CA THR A 125 2.53 18.90 8.43
C THR A 125 3.47 18.67 9.62
N GLN A 126 4.01 17.46 9.78
CA GLN A 126 4.96 17.16 10.86
C GLN A 126 6.32 17.84 10.69
N ASN A 127 6.70 18.20 9.46
CA ASN A 127 8.07 18.62 9.16
C ASN A 127 8.20 20.02 8.55
N GLY A 128 7.13 20.61 8.02
CA GLY A 128 7.20 21.96 7.48
C GLY A 128 7.02 23.02 8.58
N LYS A 129 7.86 24.06 8.52
CA LYS A 129 7.64 25.30 9.23
C LYS A 129 6.84 26.22 8.31
N LEU A 130 5.73 26.78 8.81
CA LEU A 130 4.95 27.78 8.08
C LEU A 130 5.57 29.15 8.35
N ASP A 131 6.71 29.42 7.72
CA ASP A 131 7.50 30.63 7.98
C ASP A 131 7.10 31.79 7.05
N GLY A 132 6.43 31.53 5.92
CA GLY A 132 5.97 32.58 4.99
C GLY A 132 4.69 32.29 4.18
N PRO A 133 4.13 33.32 3.50
CA PRO A 133 2.94 33.18 2.67
C PRO A 133 3.13 32.23 1.48
N TRP A 134 4.37 32.09 1.02
CA TRP A 134 4.71 31.15 -0.06
C TRP A 134 4.70 29.69 0.40
N ASP A 135 4.91 29.40 1.69
CA ASP A 135 4.77 28.04 2.22
C ASP A 135 3.30 27.67 2.13
N MET A 136 2.41 28.57 2.53
CA MET A 136 0.96 28.41 2.38
C MET A 136 0.55 28.16 0.92
N ALA A 137 1.13 28.88 -0.04
CA ALA A 137 0.87 28.65 -1.47
C ALA A 137 1.34 27.25 -1.93
N SER A 138 2.46 26.78 -1.40
CA SER A 138 3.03 25.45 -1.68
C SER A 138 2.15 24.34 -1.11
N TYR A 139 1.72 24.51 0.15
CA TYR A 139 0.74 23.63 0.80
C TYR A 139 -0.59 23.63 0.05
N ALA A 140 -1.08 24.78 -0.39
CA ALA A 140 -2.32 24.89 -1.16
C ALA A 140 -2.19 24.20 -2.53
N THR A 141 -1.05 24.36 -3.22
CA THR A 141 -0.78 23.70 -4.50
C THR A 141 -0.70 22.18 -4.32
N PHE A 142 -0.01 21.71 -3.27
CA PHE A 142 0.05 20.29 -2.94
C PHE A 142 -1.33 19.73 -2.57
N PHE A 143 -2.09 20.46 -1.75
CA PHE A 143 -3.44 20.08 -1.33
C PHE A 143 -4.38 19.97 -2.53
N TYR A 144 -4.33 20.96 -3.42
CA TYR A 144 -5.10 20.97 -4.66
C TYR A 144 -4.70 19.82 -5.59
N TRP A 145 -3.39 19.57 -5.72
CA TRP A 145 -2.86 18.45 -6.49
C TRP A 145 -3.37 17.11 -5.98
N CYS A 146 -3.27 16.85 -4.67
CA CYS A 146 -3.78 15.65 -4.02
C CYS A 146 -5.30 15.52 -4.20
N GLY A 147 -6.09 16.54 -3.83
CA GLY A 147 -7.55 16.51 -3.92
C GLY A 147 -8.06 16.26 -5.33
N GLY A 148 -7.32 16.70 -6.35
CA GLY A 148 -7.64 16.40 -7.74
C GLY A 148 -7.57 14.91 -8.09
N TYR A 149 -6.68 14.09 -7.52
CA TYR A 149 -6.52 12.69 -8.00
C TYR A 149 -7.71 11.78 -7.68
N GLY A 150 -8.26 11.86 -6.47
CA GLY A 150 -9.18 10.84 -5.97
C GLY A 150 -10.52 10.95 -6.67
N HIS A 151 -10.97 12.16 -6.99
CA HIS A 151 -12.16 12.34 -7.81
C HIS A 151 -12.00 11.82 -9.25
N ARG A 152 -10.79 11.89 -9.82
CA ARG A 152 -10.56 11.54 -11.23
C ARG A 152 -10.61 10.04 -11.52
N SER A 153 -10.04 9.21 -10.65
CA SER A 153 -9.91 7.77 -10.95
C SER A 153 -11.20 6.98 -10.76
N ILE A 154 -12.21 7.53 -10.06
CA ILE A 154 -13.38 6.76 -9.62
C ILE A 154 -14.45 6.64 -10.72
N HIS A 155 -14.55 7.60 -11.64
CA HIS A 155 -15.66 7.67 -12.60
C HIS A 155 -15.77 6.47 -13.55
N PHE A 156 -14.65 5.82 -13.85
CA PHE A 156 -14.60 4.66 -14.73
C PHE A 156 -14.05 3.44 -14.03
N TYR A 157 -14.10 3.42 -12.69
CA TYR A 157 -13.64 2.27 -11.95
C TYR A 157 -14.46 1.03 -12.35
N THR A 158 -13.76 0.02 -12.82
CA THR A 158 -14.29 -1.33 -12.97
C THR A 158 -13.64 -2.25 -11.95
N ASN A 159 -14.41 -3.23 -11.48
CA ASN A 159 -13.93 -4.20 -10.51
C ASN A 159 -13.04 -5.27 -11.19
N ASP A 160 -11.92 -4.84 -11.79
CA ASP A 160 -10.99 -5.70 -12.53
C ASP A 160 -9.56 -5.66 -11.99
N TRP A 161 -8.73 -6.59 -12.47
CA TRP A 161 -7.33 -6.70 -12.03
C TRP A 161 -6.47 -5.52 -12.46
N VAL A 162 -6.74 -4.92 -13.62
CA VAL A 162 -5.98 -3.78 -14.12
C VAL A 162 -6.14 -2.57 -13.21
N HIS A 163 -7.37 -2.26 -12.78
CA HIS A 163 -7.61 -1.17 -11.84
C HIS A 163 -7.03 -1.44 -10.48
N LEU A 164 -7.15 -2.68 -9.99
CA LEU A 164 -6.59 -3.08 -8.71
C LEU A 164 -5.04 -2.97 -8.71
N LEU A 165 -4.38 -3.45 -9.78
CA LEU A 165 -2.93 -3.29 -9.97
C LEU A 165 -2.54 -1.81 -10.11
N SER A 166 -3.34 -1.01 -10.82
CA SER A 166 -3.12 0.43 -10.91
C SER A 166 -3.15 1.10 -9.54
N THR A 167 -4.12 0.76 -8.68
CA THR A 167 -4.18 1.22 -7.29
C THR A 167 -2.92 0.84 -6.50
N LEU A 168 -2.40 -0.38 -6.66
CA LEU A 168 -1.13 -0.79 -6.05
C LEU A 168 0.04 0.09 -6.50
N VAL A 169 0.17 0.35 -7.80
CA VAL A 169 1.26 1.20 -8.32
C VAL A 169 1.09 2.65 -7.85
N GLN A 170 -0.13 3.16 -7.82
CA GLN A 170 -0.42 4.49 -7.28
C GLN A 170 -0.10 4.58 -5.78
N LEU A 171 -0.40 3.54 -5.00
CA LEU A 171 -0.03 3.46 -3.58
C LEU A 171 1.49 3.54 -3.38
N ILE A 172 2.27 2.83 -4.20
CA ILE A 172 3.74 2.91 -4.17
C ILE A 172 4.20 4.34 -4.45
N ILE A 173 3.63 4.98 -5.47
CA ILE A 173 3.98 6.35 -5.86
C ILE A 173 3.64 7.34 -4.74
N PHE A 174 2.44 7.26 -4.16
CA PHE A 174 2.05 8.11 -3.04
C PHE A 174 2.88 7.84 -1.77
N GLY A 175 3.27 6.59 -1.53
CA GLY A 175 4.21 6.25 -0.46
C GLY A 175 5.58 6.90 -0.66
N LEU A 176 6.10 6.90 -1.90
CA LEU A 176 7.36 7.59 -2.24
C LEU A 176 7.24 9.11 -2.09
N LEU A 177 6.10 9.69 -2.44
CA LEU A 177 5.81 11.11 -2.24
C LEU A 177 5.74 11.47 -0.75
N ALA A 178 5.01 10.69 0.04
CA ALA A 178 4.95 10.87 1.49
C ALA A 178 6.34 10.78 2.12
N ALA A 179 7.18 9.85 1.65
CA ALA A 179 8.54 9.70 2.13
C ALA A 179 9.45 10.89 1.77
N THR A 180 9.24 11.55 0.63
CA THR A 180 10.17 12.58 0.14
C THR A 180 9.70 14.02 0.36
N THR A 181 8.46 14.19 0.82
CA THR A 181 7.91 15.49 1.24
C THR A 181 8.33 15.90 2.65
N ARG A 182 8.93 14.98 3.43
CA ARG A 182 9.52 15.28 4.74
C ARG A 182 10.69 16.25 4.59
N GLY A 183 10.62 17.40 5.27
CA GLY A 183 11.66 18.43 5.21
C GLY A 183 11.72 19.20 3.89
N TYR A 184 10.74 19.01 3.00
CA TYR A 184 10.66 19.73 1.74
C TYR A 184 10.24 21.18 1.98
N SER A 185 11.14 22.13 1.74
CA SER A 185 10.80 23.54 1.56
C SER A 185 10.74 23.85 0.06
N PHE A 186 9.52 23.96 -0.46
CA PHE A 186 9.28 24.42 -1.84
C PHE A 186 9.92 25.79 -2.09
N ILE A 187 9.95 26.64 -1.04
CA ILE A 187 10.55 27.96 -1.06
C ILE A 187 12.07 27.91 -1.14
N ALA A 188 12.76 27.12 -0.31
CA ALA A 188 14.23 27.09 -0.33
C ALA A 188 14.74 26.79 -1.74
N TYR A 189 14.02 25.92 -2.45
CA TYR A 189 14.30 25.58 -3.84
C TYR A 189 14.04 26.71 -4.86
N ILE A 190 13.15 27.67 -4.58
CA ILE A 190 12.79 28.78 -5.48
C ILE A 190 13.48 30.10 -5.11
N LEU A 191 13.60 30.38 -3.81
CA LEU A 191 13.95 31.69 -3.26
C LEU A 191 15.39 31.78 -2.73
N GLU A 192 16.16 30.70 -2.63
CA GLU A 192 17.58 30.80 -2.22
C GLU A 192 18.53 31.42 -3.25
N SER A 193 18.04 32.10 -4.30
CA SER A 193 18.86 33.17 -4.88
C SER A 193 18.09 34.26 -5.62
N PRO A 194 17.70 35.36 -4.96
CA PRO A 194 17.58 36.64 -5.64
C PRO A 194 19.00 37.21 -5.79
N GLY A 195 19.65 36.95 -6.94
CA GLY A 195 20.88 37.66 -7.34
C GLY A 195 22.11 36.83 -7.75
N MET A 196 22.06 35.50 -7.82
CA MET A 196 23.17 34.68 -8.35
C MET A 196 22.73 33.79 -9.52
N ASP A 197 23.61 33.67 -10.53
CA ASP A 197 23.38 32.85 -11.73
C ASP A 197 23.35 31.33 -11.44
N THR A 198 23.86 30.93 -10.26
CA THR A 198 23.89 29.55 -9.75
C THR A 198 23.29 29.51 -8.34
N LEU A 199 22.36 28.58 -8.07
CA LEU A 199 21.65 28.46 -6.77
C LEU A 199 22.59 28.24 -5.57
N ASP A 200 23.79 27.70 -5.78
CA ASP A 200 24.89 27.68 -4.80
C ASP A 200 26.19 27.81 -5.62
N PRO A 201 27.09 28.78 -5.37
CA PRO A 201 28.30 28.94 -6.16
C PRO A 201 29.33 27.86 -5.82
N LYS A 202 29.14 27.14 -4.71
CA LYS A 202 29.94 25.99 -4.32
C LYS A 202 29.32 24.73 -4.87
N THR A 203 30.08 24.02 -5.70
CA THR A 203 29.70 22.65 -6.05
C THR A 203 29.63 21.82 -4.77
N MET A 204 28.78 20.78 -4.71
CA MET A 204 28.69 19.91 -3.53
C MET A 204 30.06 19.30 -3.12
N GLU A 205 31.05 19.33 -4.00
CA GLU A 205 32.43 18.87 -3.79
C GLU A 205 33.28 19.89 -3.01
N GLU A 206 32.93 21.17 -3.07
CA GLU A 206 33.58 22.27 -2.35
C GLU A 206 33.04 22.45 -0.93
N MET A 207 31.93 21.79 -0.58
CA MET A 207 31.36 21.84 0.76
C MET A 207 32.31 21.20 1.78
N VAL A 208 32.38 21.81 2.96
CA VAL A 208 33.19 21.34 4.09
C VAL A 208 32.29 20.96 5.28
N ASP A 209 31.14 21.62 5.41
CA ASP A 209 30.18 21.33 6.47
C ASP A 209 29.35 20.08 6.13
N PRO A 210 29.46 18.99 6.93
CA PRO A 210 28.68 17.79 6.72
C PRO A 210 27.17 18.03 6.87
N VAL A 211 26.74 18.93 7.76
CA VAL A 211 25.30 19.14 8.02
C VAL A 211 24.64 19.77 6.80
N ARG A 212 25.19 20.88 6.32
CA ARG A 212 24.72 21.53 5.09
C ARG A 212 24.76 20.58 3.88
N TYR A 213 25.85 19.83 3.72
CA TYR A 213 25.97 18.86 2.64
C TYR A 213 24.83 17.82 2.64
N GLN A 214 24.43 17.32 3.82
CA GLN A 214 23.32 16.37 3.93
C GLN A 214 21.98 17.02 3.58
N GLU A 215 21.72 18.23 4.06
CA GLU A 215 20.47 18.96 3.80
C GLU A 215 20.27 19.24 2.31
N ASP A 216 21.33 19.70 1.63
CA ASP A 216 21.30 19.95 0.18
C ASP A 216 21.12 18.66 -0.62
N ARG A 217 21.82 17.59 -0.21
CA ARG A 217 21.70 16.26 -0.83
C ARG A 217 20.27 15.72 -0.75
N ILE A 218 19.68 15.81 0.44
CA ILE A 218 18.33 15.31 0.68
C ILE A 218 17.33 16.09 -0.15
N THR A 219 17.42 17.42 -0.14
CA THR A 219 16.56 18.30 -0.93
C THR A 219 16.64 17.95 -2.42
N TYR A 220 17.85 17.74 -2.93
CA TYR A 220 18.08 17.34 -4.32
C TYR A 220 17.44 15.99 -4.69
N TYR A 221 17.64 14.96 -3.86
CA TYR A 221 17.04 13.64 -4.13
C TYR A 221 15.53 13.64 -3.96
N SER A 222 15.01 14.28 -2.92
CA SER A 222 13.58 14.42 -2.69
C SER A 222 12.90 15.07 -3.89
N LEU A 223 13.48 16.13 -4.45
CA LEU A 223 12.95 16.78 -5.65
C LEU A 223 12.89 15.84 -6.86
N LYS A 224 13.94 15.06 -7.11
CA LYS A 224 13.95 14.07 -8.20
C LYS A 224 12.85 13.04 -8.03
N VAL A 225 12.72 12.50 -6.81
CA VAL A 225 11.69 11.50 -6.51
C VAL A 225 10.29 12.11 -6.66
N ILE A 226 10.05 13.31 -6.15
CA ILE A 226 8.77 14.02 -6.31
C ILE A 226 8.47 14.21 -7.80
N ALA A 227 9.40 14.75 -8.59
CA ALA A 227 9.20 15.00 -10.01
C ALA A 227 8.89 13.72 -10.80
N CYS A 228 9.65 12.66 -10.57
CA CYS A 228 9.42 11.35 -11.19
C CYS A 228 8.10 10.72 -10.72
N SER A 229 7.75 10.85 -9.44
CA SER A 229 6.51 10.31 -8.86
C SER A 229 5.27 11.02 -9.42
N VAL A 230 5.32 12.34 -9.55
CA VAL A 230 4.26 13.14 -10.19
C VAL A 230 4.10 12.71 -11.66
N ALA A 231 5.18 12.60 -12.42
CA ALA A 231 5.13 12.16 -13.82
C ALA A 231 4.60 10.71 -13.96
N ALA A 232 5.08 9.79 -13.12
CA ALA A 232 4.66 8.39 -13.14
C ALA A 232 3.18 8.23 -12.78
N SER A 233 2.68 8.93 -11.76
CA SER A 233 1.26 8.88 -11.39
C SER A 233 0.36 9.38 -12.51
N ARG A 234 0.77 10.44 -13.24
CA ARG A 234 0.05 10.92 -14.43
C ARG A 234 0.10 9.95 -15.58
N THR A 235 1.21 9.26 -15.78
CA THR A 235 1.31 8.20 -16.79
C THR A 235 0.33 7.06 -16.51
N ILE A 236 0.19 6.63 -15.26
CA ILE A 236 -0.77 5.59 -14.89
C ILE A 236 -2.21 6.05 -15.11
N LEU A 237 -2.53 7.26 -14.67
CA LEU A 237 -3.85 7.85 -14.87
C LEU A 237 -4.18 7.95 -16.36
N TRP A 238 -3.21 8.38 -17.17
CA TRP A 238 -3.34 8.43 -18.62
C TRP A 238 -3.58 7.05 -19.25
N LEU A 239 -2.83 6.03 -18.83
CA LEU A 239 -3.01 4.65 -19.29
C LEU A 239 -4.42 4.13 -18.95
N GLN A 240 -4.92 4.38 -17.73
CA GLN A 240 -6.29 4.01 -17.34
C GLN A 240 -7.32 4.63 -18.29
N HIS A 241 -7.18 5.91 -18.61
CA HIS A 241 -8.13 6.59 -19.49
C HIS A 241 -8.02 6.16 -20.96
N ILE A 242 -6.82 5.79 -21.44
CA ILE A 242 -6.66 5.16 -22.75
C ILE A 242 -7.41 3.83 -22.81
N LEU A 243 -7.33 3.02 -21.75
CA LEU A 243 -8.05 1.75 -21.70
C LEU A 243 -9.56 1.95 -21.74
N VAL A 244 -10.09 2.89 -20.93
CA VAL A 244 -11.50 3.28 -20.95
C VAL A 244 -11.92 3.77 -22.33
N TYR A 245 -11.12 4.63 -22.96
CA TYR A 245 -11.37 5.09 -24.32
C TYR A 245 -11.40 3.94 -25.33
N GLY A 246 -10.46 2.99 -25.22
CA GLY A 246 -10.43 1.79 -26.04
C GLY A 246 -11.73 0.98 -25.90
N PHE A 247 -12.22 0.78 -24.68
CA PHE A 247 -13.50 0.11 -24.44
C PHE A 247 -14.70 0.86 -25.01
N ALA A 248 -14.72 2.18 -24.86
CA ALA A 248 -15.76 3.02 -25.46
C ALA A 248 -15.76 2.88 -26.98
N TYR A 249 -14.57 2.89 -27.59
CA TYR A 249 -14.40 2.76 -29.03
C TYR A 249 -14.90 1.42 -29.56
N PHE A 250 -14.55 0.32 -28.89
CA PHE A 250 -15.06 -1.00 -29.26
C PHE A 250 -16.59 -1.10 -29.09
N ALA A 251 -17.13 -0.63 -27.96
CA ALA A 251 -18.57 -0.64 -27.70
C ALA A 251 -19.36 0.22 -28.70
N ALA A 252 -18.82 1.39 -29.04
CA ALA A 252 -19.39 2.30 -30.03
C ALA A 252 -19.38 1.68 -31.44
N ARG A 253 -18.29 1.02 -31.82
CA ARG A 253 -18.18 0.32 -33.11
C ARG A 253 -19.19 -0.83 -33.23
N GLU A 254 -19.38 -1.61 -32.17
CA GLU A 254 -20.35 -2.71 -32.16
C GLU A 254 -21.80 -2.21 -32.24
N LYS A 255 -22.12 -1.14 -31.49
CA LYS A 255 -23.48 -0.58 -31.42
C LYS A 255 -23.76 0.51 -32.46
N LYS A 256 -22.80 0.82 -33.33
CA LYS A 256 -22.83 1.96 -34.28
C LYS A 256 -23.17 3.29 -33.61
N LEU A 257 -22.70 3.50 -32.38
CA LEU A 257 -22.90 4.73 -31.62
C LEU A 257 -21.74 5.69 -31.84
N THR A 258 -22.00 6.99 -31.70
CA THR A 258 -20.97 8.03 -31.65
C THR A 258 -20.37 8.09 -30.24
N ILE A 259 -19.04 8.14 -30.14
CA ILE A 259 -18.34 8.26 -28.85
C ILE A 259 -18.51 9.71 -28.36
N PRO A 260 -18.97 9.92 -27.11
CA PRO A 260 -19.16 11.27 -26.59
C PRO A 260 -17.82 12.03 -26.52
N LEU A 261 -17.85 13.30 -26.90
CA LEU A 261 -16.66 14.18 -26.95
C LEU A 261 -15.89 14.23 -25.62
N LYS A 262 -16.60 14.09 -24.50
CA LYS A 262 -16.01 14.01 -23.14
C LYS A 262 -14.89 12.98 -23.03
N LEU A 263 -15.04 11.81 -23.65
CA LEU A 263 -14.06 10.72 -23.58
C LEU A 263 -12.80 11.00 -24.39
N TYR A 264 -12.81 11.98 -25.32
CA TYR A 264 -11.63 12.38 -26.08
C TYR A 264 -10.82 13.48 -25.39
N ILE A 265 -11.52 14.45 -24.80
CA ILE A 265 -10.89 15.65 -24.22
C ILE A 265 -9.92 15.29 -23.10
N LEU A 266 -10.30 14.32 -22.25
CA LEU A 266 -9.55 14.00 -21.06
C LEU A 266 -8.23 13.24 -21.35
N PRO A 267 -8.19 12.18 -22.19
CA PRO A 267 -6.93 11.59 -22.61
C PRO A 267 -5.99 12.59 -23.30
N ILE A 268 -6.50 13.48 -24.16
CA ILE A 268 -5.68 14.50 -24.84
C ILE A 268 -5.05 15.45 -23.81
N GLY A 269 -5.83 15.90 -22.83
CA GLY A 269 -5.33 16.67 -21.71
C GLY A 269 -4.21 16.01 -20.94
N LEU A 270 -4.46 14.75 -20.58
CA LEU A 270 -3.50 13.93 -19.87
C LEU A 270 -2.24 13.66 -20.70
N VAL A 271 -2.31 13.55 -22.03
CA VAL A 271 -1.11 13.49 -22.89
C VAL A 271 -0.28 14.75 -22.71
N ILE A 272 -0.91 15.92 -22.86
CA ILE A 272 -0.21 17.22 -22.77
C ILE A 272 0.41 17.39 -21.39
N SER A 273 -0.37 17.18 -20.32
CA SER A 273 0.12 17.33 -18.96
C SER A 273 1.22 16.30 -18.65
N ASN A 274 1.06 15.04 -19.06
CA ASN A 274 2.06 14.00 -18.85
C ASN A 274 3.39 14.33 -19.54
N ILE A 275 3.36 14.86 -20.77
CA ILE A 275 4.57 15.34 -21.45
C ILE A 275 5.23 16.46 -20.65
N LEU A 276 4.46 17.45 -20.18
CA LEU A 276 4.99 18.57 -19.38
C LEU A 276 5.63 18.07 -18.07
N PHE A 277 5.01 17.11 -17.38
CA PHE A 277 5.56 16.53 -16.16
C PHE A 277 6.84 15.71 -16.42
N TRP A 278 6.90 14.92 -17.49
CA TRP A 278 8.11 14.19 -17.86
C TRP A 278 9.24 15.11 -18.31
N VAL A 279 8.94 16.18 -19.05
CA VAL A 279 9.95 17.20 -19.40
C VAL A 279 10.48 17.86 -18.14
N SER A 280 9.61 18.23 -17.20
CA SER A 280 10.02 18.78 -15.90
C SER A 280 10.87 17.81 -15.07
N ALA A 281 10.49 16.52 -15.03
CA ALA A 281 11.31 15.48 -14.40
C ALA A 281 12.67 15.32 -15.10
N GLY A 282 12.70 15.38 -16.44
CA GLY A 282 13.93 15.35 -17.23
C GLY A 282 14.85 16.53 -16.92
N ILE A 283 14.31 17.75 -16.83
CA ILE A 283 15.07 18.94 -16.43
C ILE A 283 15.60 18.77 -15.00
N THR A 284 14.77 18.23 -14.09
CA THR A 284 15.16 17.96 -12.69
C THR A 284 16.31 16.97 -12.56
N CYS A 285 16.35 15.98 -13.44
CA CYS A 285 17.45 15.01 -13.50
C CYS A 285 18.69 15.51 -14.24
N SER A 286 18.59 16.61 -15.00
CA SER A 286 19.68 17.20 -15.78
C SER A 286 20.49 18.26 -15.02
N GLU A 287 21.67 18.60 -15.54
CA GLU A 287 22.50 19.72 -15.04
C GLU A 287 21.78 21.07 -15.12
N LYS A 288 20.91 21.28 -16.13
CA LYS A 288 20.07 22.49 -16.22
C LYS A 288 19.19 22.65 -14.99
N GLY A 289 18.82 21.55 -14.35
CA GLY A 289 18.02 21.56 -13.14
C GLY A 289 18.67 22.23 -11.94
N LYS A 290 19.98 22.52 -11.97
CA LYS A 290 20.72 23.26 -10.94
C LYS A 290 20.76 24.77 -11.20
N THR A 291 20.33 25.22 -12.38
CA THR A 291 20.31 26.64 -12.77
C THR A 291 18.97 27.28 -12.38
N VAL A 292 18.99 28.60 -12.14
CA VAL A 292 17.77 29.40 -11.85
C VAL A 292 16.73 29.25 -12.96
N LEU A 293 17.17 29.39 -14.23
CA LEU A 293 16.31 29.20 -15.40
C LEU A 293 15.68 27.81 -15.44
N GLY A 294 16.45 26.77 -15.10
CA GLY A 294 15.93 25.41 -15.03
C GLY A 294 14.91 25.22 -13.91
N ALA A 295 15.07 25.89 -12.76
CA ALA A 295 14.10 25.88 -11.68
C ALA A 295 12.79 26.57 -12.08
N GLU A 296 12.87 27.76 -12.68
CA GLU A 296 11.71 28.49 -13.22
C GLU A 296 10.96 27.68 -14.28
N LEU A 297 11.69 27.09 -15.24
CA LEU A 297 11.10 26.31 -16.32
C LEU A 297 10.34 25.09 -15.78
N LYS A 298 10.91 24.35 -14.81
CA LYS A 298 10.21 23.22 -14.17
C LYS A 298 8.89 23.65 -13.53
N PHE A 299 8.90 24.79 -12.83
CA PHE A 299 7.71 25.32 -12.16
C PHE A 299 6.64 25.72 -13.16
N ILE A 300 7.02 26.44 -14.21
CA ILE A 300 6.11 26.83 -15.30
C ILE A 300 5.50 25.57 -15.94
N LEU A 301 6.32 24.56 -16.24
CA LEU A 301 5.83 23.30 -16.83
C LEU A 301 4.85 22.57 -15.90
N TRP A 302 5.12 22.50 -14.60
CA TRP A 302 4.21 21.92 -13.62
C TRP A 302 2.90 22.71 -13.51
N LEU A 303 2.99 24.03 -13.35
CA LEU A 303 1.82 24.90 -13.21
C LEU A 303 0.94 24.84 -14.46
N VAL A 304 1.53 24.93 -15.65
CA VAL A 304 0.81 24.80 -16.92
C VAL A 304 0.19 23.41 -17.05
N GLY A 305 0.93 22.35 -16.71
CA GLY A 305 0.40 20.98 -16.71
C GLY A 305 -0.82 20.82 -15.80
N LEU A 306 -0.78 21.41 -14.59
CA LEU A 306 -1.91 21.43 -13.67
C LEU A 306 -3.08 22.27 -14.20
N ILE A 307 -2.84 23.49 -14.67
CA ILE A 307 -3.88 24.37 -15.23
C ILE A 307 -4.59 23.68 -16.41
N VAL A 308 -3.84 23.02 -17.30
CA VAL A 308 -4.40 22.24 -18.42
C VAL A 308 -5.35 21.17 -17.89
N GLU A 309 -4.94 20.39 -16.89
CA GLU A 309 -5.80 19.37 -16.29
C GLU A 309 -7.06 19.96 -15.66
N VAL A 310 -6.93 21.04 -14.90
CA VAL A 310 -8.06 21.72 -14.23
C VAL A 310 -9.04 22.27 -15.25
N ALA A 311 -8.54 22.97 -16.26
CA ALA A 311 -9.37 23.53 -17.32
C ALA A 311 -10.13 22.43 -18.06
N LEU A 312 -9.48 21.31 -18.37
CA LEU A 312 -10.11 20.20 -19.08
C LEU A 312 -11.13 19.45 -18.21
N HIS A 313 -10.91 19.36 -16.91
CA HIS A 313 -11.92 18.86 -15.97
C HIS A 313 -13.14 19.77 -15.90
N HIS A 314 -12.92 21.08 -15.77
CA HIS A 314 -14.01 22.05 -15.78
C HIS A 314 -14.81 22.02 -17.10
N ILE A 315 -14.11 21.87 -18.23
CA ILE A 315 -14.74 21.67 -19.54
C ILE A 315 -15.54 20.36 -19.57
N MET A 316 -14.99 19.26 -19.03
CA MET A 316 -15.66 17.97 -18.98
C MET A 316 -16.95 17.99 -18.14
N GLU A 317 -16.95 18.71 -17.02
CA GLU A 317 -18.14 18.91 -16.18
C GLU A 317 -19.21 19.73 -16.89
N ARG A 318 -18.81 20.73 -17.69
CA ARG A 318 -19.72 21.61 -18.44
C ARG A 318 -20.28 21.00 -19.70
N LEU A 319 -19.53 20.12 -20.36
CA LEU A 319 -20.07 19.37 -21.48
C LEU A 319 -21.25 18.57 -20.93
N ASP A 320 -22.41 18.61 -21.57
CA ASP A 320 -23.45 17.67 -21.21
C ASP A 320 -23.04 16.28 -21.71
N TRP A 321 -23.41 15.23 -20.98
CA TRP A 321 -23.50 13.91 -21.59
C TRP A 321 -24.70 14.00 -22.51
N GLU A 322 -24.50 14.65 -23.66
CA GLU A 322 -25.56 15.00 -24.58
C GLU A 322 -26.37 13.74 -24.82
N ARG A 323 -27.66 13.83 -24.50
CA ARG A 323 -28.61 12.74 -24.48
C ARG A 323 -28.59 12.15 -25.89
N THR A 324 -27.77 11.13 -26.13
CA THR A 324 -27.90 10.24 -27.27
C THR A 324 -29.22 9.51 -27.03
N SER A 325 -30.32 10.22 -27.29
CA SER A 325 -31.64 9.65 -27.26
C SER A 325 -31.57 8.56 -28.30
N PHE A 326 -31.56 7.31 -27.82
CA PHE A 326 -31.94 6.18 -28.62
C PHE A 326 -33.32 6.56 -29.16
N SER A 327 -33.35 7.11 -30.37
CA SER A 327 -34.56 7.13 -31.16
C SER A 327 -34.80 5.67 -31.45
N SER A 328 -35.43 4.96 -30.51
CA SER A 328 -36.11 3.73 -30.83
C SER A 328 -37.18 4.18 -31.81
N THR A 329 -36.90 4.01 -33.09
CA THR A 329 -37.86 4.11 -34.16
C THR A 329 -38.87 3.00 -33.93
N ASN A 330 -39.74 3.16 -32.93
CA ASN A 330 -40.97 2.41 -32.82
C ASN A 330 -41.88 2.99 -33.90
N GLU A 331 -41.67 2.49 -35.11
CA GLU A 331 -42.68 2.56 -36.15
C GLU A 331 -43.96 1.85 -35.68
N SER A 332 -45.07 2.48 -36.03
CA SER A 332 -46.45 1.97 -36.06
C SER A 332 -47.19 1.83 -34.72
N SER A 333 -47.73 2.98 -34.31
CA SER A 333 -49.05 3.09 -33.69
C SER A 333 -50.11 2.27 -34.44
N ILE A 334 -50.68 1.25 -33.79
CA ILE A 334 -52.03 0.76 -34.08
C ILE A 334 -52.90 1.24 -32.92
N SER A 335 -53.77 2.21 -33.20
CA SER A 335 -54.81 2.67 -32.29
C SER A 335 -55.92 1.62 -32.21
N HIS A 336 -56.23 1.14 -31.00
CA HIS A 336 -57.50 0.46 -30.75
C HIS A 336 -58.28 1.26 -29.72
N ASP A 337 -59.44 1.75 -30.16
CA ASP A 337 -60.51 2.31 -29.36
C ASP A 337 -61.04 1.29 -28.34
N ALA A 338 -61.31 1.75 -27.10
CA ALA A 338 -62.16 1.03 -26.16
C ALA A 338 -62.97 2.01 -25.28
N PRO A 339 -64.23 1.67 -24.93
CA PRO A 339 -65.25 2.61 -24.42
C PRO A 339 -65.34 2.68 -22.88
N PRO A 340 -66.13 3.64 -22.31
CA PRO A 340 -66.20 3.90 -20.87
C PRO A 340 -67.39 3.21 -20.19
N GLN A 341 -67.25 2.72 -18.95
CA GLN A 341 -68.34 2.23 -18.07
C GLN A 341 -67.87 2.05 -16.60
N PRO A 342 -68.75 1.90 -15.57
CA PRO A 342 -69.19 3.03 -14.74
C PRO A 342 -69.05 2.84 -13.21
N VAL A 343 -69.44 3.89 -12.48
CA VAL A 343 -69.48 4.05 -11.02
C VAL A 343 -70.49 3.11 -10.32
N LEU A 344 -70.11 2.48 -9.20
CA LEU A 344 -71.03 1.87 -8.23
C LEU A 344 -70.57 2.05 -6.76
N LEU A 345 -71.55 2.06 -5.85
CA LEU A 345 -71.65 2.72 -4.54
C LEU A 345 -71.72 1.71 -3.37
N LYS A 346 -71.43 2.18 -2.13
CA LYS A 346 -71.88 1.75 -0.77
C LYS A 346 -71.10 0.70 0.07
N THR A 347 -70.46 1.22 1.15
CA THR A 347 -70.53 0.93 2.62
C THR A 347 -71.09 -0.41 3.15
N PRO A 348 -70.57 -0.96 4.29
CA PRO A 348 -70.87 -0.40 5.63
C PRO A 348 -69.76 -0.41 6.69
N ILE A 349 -70.09 0.32 7.77
CA ILE A 349 -69.36 0.64 9.00
C ILE A 349 -69.24 -0.61 9.89
N GLU A 350 -68.03 -0.90 10.39
CA GLU A 350 -67.78 -1.95 11.38
C GLU A 350 -67.01 -1.37 12.60
N LEU A 351 -67.52 -1.69 13.80
CA LEU A 351 -67.04 -1.19 15.09
C LEU A 351 -65.61 -1.65 15.39
N GLN A 352 -64.70 -0.71 15.62
CA GLN A 352 -63.36 -0.99 16.16
C GLN A 352 -63.37 -1.14 17.68
N GLN A 353 -63.00 -2.33 18.16
CA GLN A 353 -62.52 -2.55 19.53
C GLN A 353 -61.02 -2.17 19.65
N PRO A 354 -60.59 -1.63 20.80
CA PRO A 354 -59.21 -1.17 20.99
C PRO A 354 -58.26 -2.36 21.23
N SER A 355 -57.36 -2.60 20.28
CA SER A 355 -56.22 -3.51 20.50
C SER A 355 -55.13 -2.80 21.31
N ILE A 356 -54.80 -3.38 22.47
CA ILE A 356 -53.71 -2.96 23.34
C ILE A 356 -52.37 -3.14 22.61
N THR A 357 -51.83 -2.05 22.08
CA THR A 357 -50.47 -2.01 21.50
C THR A 357 -49.47 -2.03 22.65
N ARG A 358 -48.73 -3.13 22.82
CA ARG A 358 -47.58 -3.15 23.74
C ARG A 358 -46.56 -2.12 23.28
N GLN A 359 -46.46 -1.04 24.05
CA GLN A 359 -45.46 0.01 23.93
C GLN A 359 -44.08 -0.61 24.14
N GLN A 360 -43.38 -0.87 23.04
CA GLN A 360 -41.96 -1.24 23.08
C GLN A 360 -41.17 0.06 23.19
N TRP A 361 -40.33 0.15 24.23
CA TRP A 361 -39.55 1.34 24.55
C TRP A 361 -38.70 1.78 23.36
N PRO A 362 -38.62 3.10 23.04
CA PRO A 362 -37.76 3.62 22.01
C PRO A 362 -36.32 3.50 22.49
N VAL A 363 -35.71 2.33 22.30
CA VAL A 363 -34.26 2.21 22.38
C VAL A 363 -33.72 2.93 21.15
N PRO A 364 -32.89 3.97 21.30
CA PRO A 364 -32.27 4.61 20.15
C PRO A 364 -31.41 3.58 19.44
N HIS A 365 -31.90 3.08 18.31
CA HIS A 365 -31.10 2.33 17.36
C HIS A 365 -30.09 3.33 16.80
N THR A 366 -28.92 3.40 17.43
CA THR A 366 -27.78 4.05 16.81
C THR A 366 -27.51 3.27 15.53
N ASN A 367 -27.79 3.86 14.37
CA ASN A 367 -27.54 3.28 13.04
C ASN A 367 -26.04 3.13 12.74
N VAL A 368 -25.21 3.06 13.78
CA VAL A 368 -23.79 2.87 13.68
C VAL A 368 -23.55 1.40 13.39
N ASN A 369 -23.28 1.11 12.13
CA ASN A 369 -22.85 -0.22 11.74
C ASN A 369 -21.46 -0.48 12.33
N LEU A 370 -21.40 -1.36 13.34
CA LEU A 370 -20.17 -1.72 14.05
C LEU A 370 -19.06 -2.21 13.11
N ARG A 371 -19.47 -2.83 11.99
CA ARG A 371 -18.58 -3.27 10.92
C ARG A 371 -17.88 -2.10 10.23
N GLU A 372 -18.63 -1.08 9.83
CA GLU A 372 -18.05 0.13 9.21
C GLU A 372 -17.04 0.80 10.15
N ARG A 373 -17.31 0.78 11.47
CA ARG A 373 -16.34 1.26 12.46
C ARG A 373 -15.08 0.39 12.54
N LEU A 374 -15.21 -0.93 12.55
CA LEU A 374 -14.06 -1.83 12.59
C LEU A 374 -13.23 -1.75 11.32
N GLU A 375 -13.87 -1.60 10.16
CA GLU A 375 -13.20 -1.36 8.88
C GLU A 375 -12.44 -0.03 8.89
N GLY A 376 -13.08 1.03 9.39
CA GLY A 376 -12.44 2.33 9.60
C GLY A 376 -11.26 2.26 10.57
N ILE A 377 -11.37 1.57 11.71
CA ILE A 377 -10.27 1.42 12.67
C ILE A 377 -9.12 0.61 12.07
N THR A 378 -9.41 -0.52 11.42
CA THR A 378 -8.38 -1.35 10.75
C THR A 378 -7.61 -0.54 9.73
N THR A 379 -8.33 0.27 8.97
CA THR A 379 -7.74 1.20 8.02
C THR A 379 -6.86 2.22 8.70
N VAL A 380 -7.33 2.91 9.74
CA VAL A 380 -6.53 3.89 10.49
C VAL A 380 -5.23 3.25 11.00
N VAL A 381 -5.31 2.02 11.49
CA VAL A 381 -4.13 1.24 11.93
C VAL A 381 -3.16 0.99 10.77
N ILE A 382 -3.65 0.56 9.61
CA ILE A 382 -2.80 0.38 8.41
C ILE A 382 -2.19 1.71 7.97
N GLY A 383 -2.94 2.81 8.06
CA GLY A 383 -2.49 4.17 7.72
C GLY A 383 -1.40 4.69 8.61
N GLU A 384 -1.55 4.52 9.92
CA GLU A 384 -0.53 4.90 10.87
C GLU A 384 0.74 4.07 10.68
N GLY A 385 0.59 2.76 10.42
CA GLY A 385 1.75 1.92 10.07
C GLY A 385 2.42 2.34 8.76
N LEU A 386 1.64 2.69 7.73
CA LEU A 386 2.17 3.21 6.46
C LEU A 386 2.89 4.54 6.66
N ASN A 387 2.34 5.46 7.47
CA ASN A 387 2.98 6.72 7.83
C ASN A 387 4.32 6.46 8.55
N GLY A 388 4.35 5.52 9.50
CA GLY A 388 5.57 5.10 10.19
C GLY A 388 6.64 4.51 9.26
N ILE A 389 6.24 3.80 8.19
CA ILE A 389 7.14 3.27 7.16
C ILE A 389 7.57 4.37 6.17
N ALA A 390 6.68 5.27 5.78
CA ALA A 390 7.03 6.42 4.93
C ALA A 390 8.07 7.31 5.61
N GLY A 391 7.93 7.52 6.93
CA GLY A 391 8.91 8.25 7.71
C GLY A 391 10.31 7.62 7.71
N THR A 392 10.42 6.29 7.62
CA THR A 392 11.71 5.60 7.54
C THR A 392 12.27 5.56 6.12
N LEU A 393 11.41 5.50 5.10
CA LEU A 393 11.82 5.65 3.70
C LEU A 393 12.59 6.95 3.48
N TYR A 394 12.19 8.05 4.12
CA TYR A 394 12.94 9.31 4.08
C TYR A 394 14.39 9.13 4.54
N SER A 395 14.59 8.57 5.74
CA SER A 395 15.93 8.33 6.30
C SER A 395 16.76 7.36 5.45
N VAL A 396 16.09 6.44 4.76
CA VAL A 396 16.74 5.47 3.87
C VAL A 396 17.17 6.11 2.55
N LEU A 397 16.35 7.00 2.00
CA LEU A 397 16.67 7.77 0.80
C LEU A 397 17.76 8.81 1.07
N SER A 398 17.82 9.34 2.30
CA SER A 398 18.89 10.26 2.70
C SER A 398 20.22 9.56 2.96
N ALA A 399 20.23 8.26 3.24
CA ALA A 399 21.44 7.53 3.58
C ALA A 399 22.40 7.37 2.39
N PRO A 400 23.72 7.50 2.60
CA PRO A 400 24.70 7.36 1.54
C PRO A 400 24.84 5.88 1.15
N GLY A 401 24.34 5.50 -0.02
CA GLY A 401 24.58 4.15 -0.54
C GLY A 401 23.35 3.33 -0.87
N PHE A 402 22.18 3.95 -1.09
CA PHE A 402 20.98 3.31 -1.63
C PHE A 402 21.33 2.21 -2.65
N GLY A 403 20.93 0.98 -2.32
CA GLY A 403 21.34 -0.24 -3.01
C GLY A 403 20.16 -1.08 -3.47
N GLY A 404 20.44 -2.10 -4.30
CA GLY A 404 19.43 -3.05 -4.77
C GLY A 404 18.60 -3.71 -3.66
N PRO A 405 19.20 -4.19 -2.55
CA PRO A 405 18.45 -4.80 -1.44
C PRO A 405 17.42 -3.86 -0.81
N VAL A 406 17.76 -2.56 -0.69
CA VAL A 406 16.87 -1.54 -0.16
C VAL A 406 15.66 -1.38 -1.07
N ALA A 407 15.88 -1.19 -2.37
CA ALA A 407 14.80 -1.04 -3.35
C ALA A 407 13.87 -2.27 -3.39
N ALA A 408 14.44 -3.48 -3.31
CA ALA A 408 13.67 -4.73 -3.24
C ALA A 408 12.79 -4.76 -1.98
N ASN A 409 13.32 -4.35 -0.83
CA ASN A 409 12.56 -4.28 0.40
C ASN A 409 11.43 -3.23 0.37
N ILE A 410 11.65 -2.09 -0.27
CA ILE A 410 10.58 -1.08 -0.48
C ILE A 410 9.41 -1.72 -1.25
N ALA A 411 9.72 -2.41 -2.36
CA ALA A 411 8.71 -3.10 -3.16
C ALA A 411 8.00 -4.20 -2.35
N CYS A 412 8.75 -5.02 -1.60
CA CYS A 412 8.18 -6.08 -0.77
C CYS A 412 7.26 -5.52 0.33
N THR A 413 7.65 -4.42 0.99
CA THR A 413 6.81 -3.74 1.98
C THR A 413 5.49 -3.26 1.38
N ALA A 414 5.53 -2.62 0.21
CA ALA A 414 4.32 -2.19 -0.49
C ALA A 414 3.39 -3.38 -0.83
N ILE A 415 3.97 -4.49 -1.31
CA ILE A 415 3.25 -5.72 -1.61
C ILE A 415 2.59 -6.30 -0.35
N ILE A 416 3.31 -6.36 0.78
CA ILE A 416 2.78 -6.86 2.05
C ILE A 416 1.60 -6.01 2.53
N ILE A 417 1.75 -4.67 2.57
CA ILE A 417 0.68 -3.76 3.01
C ILE A 417 -0.55 -3.89 2.12
N TYR A 418 -0.34 -3.97 0.80
CA TYR A 418 -1.42 -4.10 -0.15
C TYR A 418 -2.17 -5.44 0.00
N PHE A 419 -1.46 -6.56 0.11
CA PHE A 419 -2.12 -7.85 0.30
C PHE A 419 -2.79 -7.96 1.66
N LEU A 420 -2.21 -7.35 2.70
CA LEU A 420 -2.85 -7.26 4.02
C LEU A 420 -4.21 -6.57 3.94
N ALA A 421 -4.27 -5.45 3.22
CA ALA A 421 -5.50 -4.73 2.95
C ALA A 421 -6.50 -5.56 2.15
N TYR A 422 -6.01 -6.18 1.06
CA TYR A 422 -6.82 -7.03 0.20
C TYR A 422 -7.45 -8.19 0.98
N PHE A 423 -6.66 -8.92 1.78
CA PHE A 423 -7.19 -10.07 2.53
C PHE A 423 -8.25 -9.71 3.56
N TYR A 424 -8.18 -8.50 4.09
CA TYR A 424 -9.16 -7.95 5.03
C TYR A 424 -10.42 -7.47 4.31
N ALA A 425 -10.28 -6.58 3.33
CA ALA A 425 -11.38 -5.88 2.70
C ALA A 425 -12.07 -6.70 1.58
N GLU A 426 -11.30 -7.46 0.80
CA GLU A 426 -11.79 -8.25 -0.34
C GLU A 426 -11.92 -9.74 -0.05
N GLY A 427 -11.50 -10.17 1.14
CA GLY A 427 -11.63 -11.55 1.58
C GLY A 427 -13.08 -12.06 1.51
N PRO A 428 -13.31 -13.38 1.68
CA PRO A 428 -14.63 -14.02 1.59
C PRO A 428 -15.74 -13.36 2.44
N THR A 429 -15.36 -12.59 3.45
CA THR A 429 -16.24 -11.92 4.42
C THR A 429 -16.43 -10.43 4.18
N GLY A 430 -15.70 -9.85 3.22
CA GLY A 430 -15.42 -8.42 3.09
C GLY A 430 -16.60 -7.49 2.81
N HIS A 431 -17.82 -7.98 2.64
CA HIS A 431 -19.00 -7.15 2.32
C HIS A 431 -20.25 -7.49 3.13
N ARG A 432 -20.15 -8.37 4.13
CA ARG A 432 -21.33 -8.87 4.85
C ARG A 432 -21.29 -8.57 6.33
N ASN A 433 -22.48 -8.37 6.88
CA ASN A 433 -22.67 -8.49 8.32
C ASN A 433 -22.73 -9.98 8.68
N PRO A 434 -22.17 -10.39 9.83
CA PRO A 434 -22.20 -11.79 10.22
C PRO A 434 -23.67 -12.24 10.45
N SER A 435 -24.24 -12.98 9.51
CA SER A 435 -25.59 -13.54 9.61
C SER A 435 -25.75 -14.60 10.73
N GLY A 436 -26.16 -14.24 11.94
CA GLY A 436 -26.36 -15.25 12.99
C GLY A 436 -26.69 -14.71 14.37
N SER A 437 -26.49 -15.56 15.38
CA SER A 437 -26.74 -15.20 16.78
C SER A 437 -25.84 -14.05 17.24
N SER A 438 -26.33 -13.29 18.24
CA SER A 438 -25.57 -12.23 18.92
C SER A 438 -24.19 -12.74 19.43
N VAL A 439 -24.14 -13.99 19.89
CA VAL A 439 -22.90 -14.64 20.33
C VAL A 439 -21.86 -14.72 19.22
N ARG A 440 -22.26 -14.99 17.97
CA ARG A 440 -21.34 -15.04 16.84
C ARG A 440 -20.76 -13.66 16.49
N HIS A 441 -21.58 -12.62 16.59
CA HIS A 441 -21.14 -11.23 16.42
C HIS A 441 -20.10 -10.87 17.49
N MET A 442 -20.33 -11.27 18.74
CA MET A 442 -19.39 -11.06 19.83
C MET A 442 -18.06 -11.79 19.60
N TRP A 443 -18.08 -13.05 19.17
CA TRP A 443 -16.86 -13.79 18.82
C TRP A 443 -16.09 -13.19 17.65
N TRP A 444 -16.82 -12.74 16.62
CA TRP A 444 -16.23 -12.05 15.48
C TRP A 444 -15.54 -10.75 15.89
N MET A 445 -16.12 -10.00 16.83
CA MET A 445 -15.49 -8.83 17.44
C MET A 445 -14.27 -9.19 18.30
N MET A 446 -14.37 -10.21 19.15
CA MET A 446 -13.25 -10.64 20.00
C MET A 446 -12.06 -11.11 19.18
N THR A 447 -12.30 -11.73 18.02
CA THR A 447 -11.23 -12.20 17.11
C THR A 447 -10.66 -11.09 16.23
N HIS A 448 -11.35 -9.95 16.06
CA HIS A 448 -10.77 -8.76 15.43
C HIS A 448 -9.63 -8.15 16.24
N LEU A 449 -9.70 -8.18 17.58
CA LEU A 449 -8.66 -7.61 18.44
C LEU A 449 -7.26 -8.23 18.22
N PRO A 450 -7.07 -9.57 18.30
CA PRO A 450 -5.77 -10.17 18.05
C PRO A 450 -5.31 -9.99 16.59
N PHE A 451 -6.25 -9.91 15.64
CA PHE A 451 -5.93 -9.58 14.25
C PHE A 451 -5.37 -8.16 14.12
N LEU A 452 -6.04 -7.16 14.70
CA LEU A 452 -5.58 -5.76 14.72
C LEU A 452 -4.22 -5.62 15.42
N LEU A 453 -4.04 -6.27 16.57
CA LEU A 453 -2.76 -6.32 17.26
C LEU A 453 -1.68 -6.96 16.36
N GLY A 454 -2.01 -8.05 15.67
CA GLY A 454 -1.14 -8.69 14.69
C GLY A 454 -0.72 -7.73 13.58
N ILE A 455 -1.65 -6.95 13.02
CA ILE A 455 -1.34 -5.92 12.02
C ILE A 455 -0.37 -4.88 12.58
N ILE A 456 -0.65 -4.31 13.75
CA ILE A 456 0.19 -3.29 14.38
C ILE A 456 1.61 -3.81 14.54
N LEU A 457 1.74 -5.01 15.13
CA LEU A 457 3.04 -5.63 15.38
C LEU A 457 3.74 -6.02 14.07
N LEU A 458 3.02 -6.49 13.05
CA LEU A 458 3.60 -6.78 11.74
C LEU A 458 4.13 -5.51 11.08
N LEU A 459 3.36 -4.42 11.06
CA LEU A 459 3.79 -3.16 10.45
C LEU A 459 5.00 -2.56 11.19
N LEU A 460 5.03 -2.68 12.53
CA LEU A 460 6.21 -2.34 13.33
C LEU A 460 7.41 -3.25 13.01
N GLY A 461 7.19 -4.56 12.87
CA GLY A 461 8.22 -5.51 12.46
C GLY A 461 8.77 -5.22 11.06
N VAL A 462 7.90 -4.90 10.09
CA VAL A 462 8.27 -4.50 8.73
C VAL A 462 9.11 -3.22 8.77
N LYS A 463 8.69 -2.21 9.53
CA LYS A 463 9.47 -0.98 9.75
C LYS A 463 10.86 -1.29 10.31
N ASN A 464 10.94 -2.12 11.35
CA ASN A 464 12.19 -2.45 12.01
C ASN A 464 13.14 -3.24 11.10
N GLN A 465 12.62 -4.25 10.38
CA GLN A 465 13.38 -5.02 9.40
C GLN A 465 13.86 -4.13 8.25
N PHE A 466 13.02 -3.20 7.81
CA PHE A 466 13.34 -2.27 6.74
C PHE A 466 14.49 -1.34 7.12
N ILE A 467 14.45 -0.74 8.32
CA ILE A 467 15.55 0.07 8.86
C ILE A 467 16.82 -0.77 8.97
N MET A 468 16.74 -1.94 9.60
CA MET A 468 17.91 -2.80 9.85
C MET A 468 18.58 -3.23 8.54
N THR A 469 17.79 -3.67 7.56
CA THR A 469 18.34 -4.05 6.24
C THR A 469 19.00 -2.86 5.57
N SER A 470 18.37 -1.69 5.63
CA SER A 470 18.91 -0.48 5.01
C SER A 470 20.19 -0.03 5.68
N TYR A 471 20.25 -0.10 7.01
CA TYR A 471 21.43 0.17 7.82
C TYR A 471 22.59 -0.75 7.45
N LEU A 472 22.39 -2.07 7.55
CA LEU A 472 23.45 -3.06 7.30
C LEU A 472 23.90 -3.06 5.83
N SER A 473 22.97 -2.92 4.87
CA SER A 473 23.31 -2.86 3.45
C SER A 473 24.11 -1.59 3.13
N THR A 474 23.74 -0.46 3.74
CA THR A 474 24.46 0.81 3.60
C THR A 474 25.85 0.74 4.22
N ALA A 475 25.97 0.14 5.40
CA ALA A 475 27.23 -0.11 6.08
C ALA A 475 28.16 -0.98 5.24
N LEU A 476 27.69 -2.14 4.78
CA LEU A 476 28.48 -3.07 3.97
C LEU A 476 29.01 -2.42 2.69
N LYS A 477 28.15 -1.69 1.97
CA LYS A 477 28.57 -0.97 0.76
C LYS A 477 29.55 0.16 1.08
N THR A 478 29.35 0.83 2.20
CA THR A 478 30.22 1.90 2.69
C THR A 478 31.61 1.37 2.99
N PHE A 479 31.74 0.30 3.77
CA PHE A 479 33.06 -0.22 4.14
C PHE A 479 33.79 -0.84 2.95
N ARG A 480 33.11 -1.56 2.06
CA ARG A 480 33.73 -2.01 0.79
C ARG A 480 34.27 -0.86 -0.06
N GLN A 481 33.57 0.29 -0.07
CA GLN A 481 34.05 1.49 -0.76
C GLN A 481 35.20 2.16 -0.01
N PHE A 482 35.16 2.15 1.33
CA PHE A 482 36.23 2.67 2.16
C PHE A 482 37.52 1.90 1.93
N ASP A 483 37.48 0.57 2.02
CA ASP A 483 38.62 -0.32 1.79
C ASP A 483 39.20 -0.11 0.39
N LYS A 484 38.32 0.03 -0.61
CA LYS A 484 38.75 0.33 -1.98
C LYS A 484 39.47 1.67 -2.07
N ILE A 485 38.93 2.74 -1.48
CA ILE A 485 39.55 4.07 -1.51
C ILE A 485 40.88 4.04 -0.75
N MET A 486 40.94 3.39 0.41
CA MET A 486 42.17 3.23 1.20
C MET A 486 43.23 2.42 0.44
N GLY A 487 42.83 1.42 -0.34
CA GLY A 487 43.76 0.65 -1.19
C GLY A 487 44.21 1.39 -2.45
N ASP A 488 43.33 2.21 -3.06
CA ASP A 488 43.62 2.95 -4.29
C ASP A 488 44.42 4.25 -4.02
N GLN A 489 44.29 4.85 -2.82
CA GLN A 489 44.93 6.11 -2.47
C GLN A 489 46.21 5.89 -1.65
N GLN A 490 47.33 6.44 -2.12
CA GLN A 490 48.54 6.54 -1.30
C GLN A 490 48.37 7.67 -0.29
N ILE A 491 47.86 7.36 0.90
CA ILE A 491 47.74 8.31 2.00
C ILE A 491 49.02 8.24 2.81
N ALA A 492 49.89 9.24 2.65
CA ALA A 492 51.12 9.39 3.40
C ALA A 492 50.94 10.48 4.47
N LEU A 493 51.30 10.19 5.73
CA LEU A 493 51.12 11.13 6.85
C LEU A 493 52.03 12.36 6.77
N ASP A 494 53.16 12.23 6.10
CA ASP A 494 54.13 13.30 5.84
C ASP A 494 53.78 14.17 4.62
N ASP A 495 52.83 13.73 3.78
CA ASP A 495 52.39 14.47 2.61
C ASP A 495 51.20 15.40 2.95
N PRO A 496 51.36 16.74 2.89
CA PRO A 496 50.27 17.68 3.14
C PRO A 496 49.11 17.54 2.14
N THR A 497 49.35 16.96 0.95
CA THR A 497 48.27 16.73 -0.03
C THR A 497 47.31 15.64 0.43
N SER A 498 47.74 14.68 1.26
CA SER A 498 46.90 13.63 1.85
C SER A 498 45.74 14.20 2.68
N GLN A 499 45.97 15.29 3.42
CA GLN A 499 44.93 15.98 4.19
C GLN A 499 43.82 16.55 3.30
N THR A 500 44.17 16.90 2.06
CA THR A 500 43.24 17.47 1.06
C THR A 500 42.78 16.44 0.02
N ASN A 501 43.00 15.14 0.28
CA ASN A 501 42.59 14.06 -0.61
C ASN A 501 41.08 14.12 -0.91
N MET A 502 40.73 14.56 -2.12
CA MET A 502 39.34 14.80 -2.52
C MET A 502 38.48 13.53 -2.51
N PRO A 503 38.94 12.35 -2.98
CA PRO A 503 38.19 11.10 -2.84
C PRO A 503 37.80 10.78 -1.40
N MET A 504 38.74 10.86 -0.46
CA MET A 504 38.49 10.57 0.95
C MET A 504 37.60 11.62 1.61
N LYS A 505 37.88 12.90 1.36
CA LYS A 505 37.05 14.03 1.82
C LYS A 505 35.60 13.84 1.39
N ASN A 506 35.36 13.63 0.10
CA ASN A 506 34.01 13.44 -0.44
C ASN A 506 33.34 12.18 0.09
N PHE A 507 34.11 11.12 0.36
CA PHE A 507 33.61 9.88 0.93
C PHE A 507 33.13 10.05 2.38
N LEU A 508 33.95 10.66 3.24
CA LEU A 508 33.64 10.84 4.66
C LEU A 508 32.59 11.94 4.88
N LEU A 509 32.64 13.02 4.10
CA LEU A 509 31.64 14.11 4.19
C LEU A 509 30.22 13.60 3.94
N LYS A 510 30.06 12.69 2.96
CA LYS A 510 28.79 12.01 2.67
C LYS A 510 28.22 11.23 3.85
N ARG A 511 29.03 10.95 4.87
CA ARG A 511 28.74 10.13 6.05
C ARG A 511 28.80 10.92 7.35
N GLY A 512 28.94 12.24 7.27
CA GLY A 512 28.97 13.13 8.42
C GLY A 512 30.32 13.20 9.13
N VAL A 513 31.41 12.81 8.47
CA VAL A 513 32.77 12.81 9.03
C VAL A 513 33.66 13.76 8.23
N VAL A 514 34.42 14.61 8.91
CA VAL A 514 35.33 15.58 8.30
C VAL A 514 36.71 14.95 8.18
N TRP A 515 37.16 14.67 6.95
CA TRP A 515 38.44 13.99 6.70
C TRP A 515 39.64 14.70 7.32
N ALA A 516 39.71 16.03 7.22
CA ALA A 516 40.85 16.79 7.73
C ALA A 516 41.02 16.60 9.25
N ASP A 517 39.93 16.56 10.01
CA ASP A 517 39.95 16.35 11.46
C ASP A 517 40.44 14.93 11.81
N GLU A 518 39.92 13.92 11.09
CA GLU A 518 40.33 12.52 11.28
C GLU A 518 41.80 12.30 10.91
N PHE A 519 42.27 12.92 9.82
CA PHE A 519 43.65 12.83 9.39
C PHE A 519 44.60 13.49 10.39
N ASN A 520 44.24 14.67 10.91
CA ASN A 520 45.03 15.36 11.94
C ASN A 520 45.10 14.54 13.22
N GLN A 521 43.98 13.96 13.66
CA GLN A 521 43.94 13.11 14.84
C GLN A 521 44.80 11.85 14.67
N LEU A 522 44.75 11.21 13.50
CA LEU A 522 45.62 10.07 13.18
C LEU A 522 47.09 10.49 13.21
N ASN A 523 47.43 11.60 12.57
CA ASN A 523 48.80 12.11 12.50
C ASN A 523 49.34 12.43 13.90
N GLU A 524 48.57 13.11 14.73
CA GLU A 524 48.91 13.42 16.13
C GLU A 524 49.17 12.13 16.93
N THR A 525 48.30 11.13 16.80
CA THR A 525 48.43 9.88 17.54
C THR A 525 49.67 9.07 17.11
N VAL A 526 49.95 9.02 15.80
CA VAL A 526 51.10 8.30 15.24
C VAL A 526 52.42 8.99 15.61
N THR A 527 52.49 10.31 15.46
CA THR A 527 53.70 11.13 15.66
C THR A 527 53.93 11.58 17.10
N ASN A 528 53.09 11.15 18.06
CA ASN A 528 53.10 11.63 19.45
C ASN A 528 53.02 13.17 19.50
N ASN A 529 51.97 13.75 18.91
CA ASN A 529 51.75 15.19 18.76
C ASN A 529 52.92 15.91 18.06
N GLY A 530 53.48 15.28 17.02
CA GLY A 530 54.58 15.83 16.21
C GLY A 530 55.98 15.72 16.84
N THR A 531 56.15 14.98 17.94
CA THR A 531 57.49 14.78 18.54
C THR A 531 58.37 13.81 17.75
N ILE A 532 57.78 12.92 16.95
CA ILE A 532 58.50 11.94 16.13
C ILE A 532 58.11 12.16 14.66
N SER A 533 59.10 12.19 13.77
CA SER A 533 58.83 12.24 12.32
C SER A 533 58.06 10.99 11.88
N PRO A 534 57.04 11.08 11.01
CA PRO A 534 56.33 9.90 10.50
C PRO A 534 57.24 8.80 9.94
N SER A 535 58.39 9.18 9.36
CA SER A 535 59.39 8.26 8.81
C SER A 535 60.20 7.49 9.87
N GLU A 536 60.21 7.98 11.11
CA GLU A 536 60.94 7.39 12.25
C GLU A 536 60.02 6.56 13.15
N VAL A 537 58.72 6.52 12.85
CA VAL A 537 57.76 5.74 13.63
C VAL A 537 57.97 4.26 13.37
N ASP A 538 58.05 3.49 14.46
CA ASP A 538 58.12 2.04 14.40
C ASP A 538 56.92 1.44 13.63
N VAL A 539 57.19 0.42 12.80
CA VAL A 539 56.19 -0.16 11.89
C VAL A 539 55.04 -0.82 12.64
N GLU A 540 55.32 -1.46 13.78
CA GLU A 540 54.28 -2.08 14.62
C GLU A 540 53.43 -1.01 15.28
N LYS A 541 54.05 0.03 15.86
CA LYS A 541 53.31 1.19 16.37
C LYS A 541 52.43 1.84 15.30
N PHE A 542 52.96 2.05 14.09
CA PHE A 542 52.20 2.63 12.99
C PHE A 542 50.99 1.76 12.63
N ARG A 543 51.20 0.45 12.44
CA ARG A 543 50.14 -0.51 12.11
C ARG A 543 49.04 -0.51 13.17
N ASP A 544 49.41 -0.55 14.44
CA ASP A 544 48.48 -0.63 15.56
C ASP A 544 47.66 0.66 15.69
N GLN A 545 48.29 1.83 15.55
CA GLN A 545 47.60 3.13 15.60
C GLN A 545 46.66 3.36 14.41
N VAL A 546 47.06 2.94 13.20
CA VAL A 546 46.19 2.97 12.02
C VAL A 546 45.01 2.00 12.20
N GLY A 547 45.25 0.82 12.77
CA GLY A 547 44.20 -0.16 13.10
C GLY A 547 43.18 0.38 14.09
N ILE A 548 43.65 0.99 15.19
CA ILE A 548 42.81 1.66 16.20
C ILE A 548 41.97 2.76 15.55
N TRP A 549 42.60 3.61 14.74
CA TRP A 549 41.92 4.68 14.02
C TRP A 549 40.85 4.14 13.06
N ASN A 550 41.16 3.09 12.31
CA ASN A 550 40.23 2.45 11.38
C ASN A 550 38.97 1.91 12.09
N MET A 551 39.14 1.28 13.26
CA MET A 551 38.02 0.81 14.07
C MET A 551 37.17 1.97 14.61
N ARG A 552 37.81 3.05 15.07
CA ARG A 552 37.11 4.25 15.58
C ARG A 552 36.32 4.97 14.49
N ILE A 553 36.91 5.21 13.32
CA ILE A 553 36.21 5.87 12.21
C ILE A 553 35.05 5.00 11.71
N SER A 554 35.22 3.67 11.71
CA SER A 554 34.14 2.74 11.39
C SER A 554 32.97 2.85 12.37
N LEU A 555 33.27 2.89 13.68
CA LEU A 555 32.24 3.07 14.71
C LEU A 555 31.56 4.44 14.59
N LYS A 556 32.31 5.48 14.24
CA LYS A 556 31.78 6.84 14.02
C LYS A 556 30.80 6.88 12.87
N ILE A 557 31.16 6.28 11.73
CA ILE A 557 30.29 6.14 10.56
C ILE A 557 29.04 5.32 10.92
N MET A 558 29.20 4.20 11.62
CA MET A 558 28.08 3.35 12.03
C MET A 558 27.11 4.04 12.99
N THR A 559 27.63 4.83 13.92
CA THR A 559 26.82 5.63 14.85
C THR A 559 26.10 6.75 14.11
N ALA A 560 26.77 7.42 13.16
CA ALA A 560 26.16 8.42 12.30
C ALA A 560 25.06 7.83 11.40
N PHE A 561 25.23 6.61 10.91
CA PHE A 561 24.13 5.91 10.23
C PHE A 561 22.98 5.64 11.17
N TYR A 562 23.25 5.16 12.38
CA TYR A 562 22.20 4.84 13.34
C TYR A 562 21.35 6.07 13.65
N THR A 563 21.97 7.21 13.97
CA THR A 563 21.24 8.46 14.25
C THR A 563 20.46 8.96 13.04
N ASN A 564 20.98 8.81 11.82
CA ASN A 564 20.25 9.18 10.60
C ASN A 564 19.03 8.28 10.34
N PHE A 565 19.17 6.96 10.51
CA PHE A 565 18.11 5.99 10.28
C PHE A 565 17.02 6.01 11.35
N MET A 566 17.38 6.25 12.61
CA MET A 566 16.45 6.27 13.74
C MET A 566 15.82 7.65 13.97
N GLY A 567 16.36 8.70 13.35
CA GLY A 567 15.91 10.09 13.47
C GLY A 567 16.76 10.89 14.47
N LYS A 568 16.90 12.20 14.24
CA LYS A 568 17.75 13.09 15.07
C LYS A 568 17.40 13.06 16.57
N ASP A 569 16.14 12.77 16.91
CA ASP A 569 15.65 12.71 18.30
C ASP A 569 15.78 11.31 18.94
N SER A 570 16.32 10.32 18.22
CA SER A 570 16.50 8.99 18.80
C SER A 570 17.66 9.01 19.79
N ASN A 571 17.34 9.07 21.08
CA ASN A 571 18.34 8.99 22.13
C ASN A 571 18.96 7.59 22.14
N ILE A 572 20.26 7.52 21.85
CA ILE A 572 21.07 6.32 22.12
C ILE A 572 20.99 6.07 23.63
N LYS A 573 20.77 4.81 24.04
CA LYS A 573 20.71 4.47 25.47
C LYS A 573 22.00 4.94 26.15
N PRO A 574 21.95 5.61 27.32
CA PRO A 574 23.14 6.14 27.98
C PRO A 574 24.24 5.09 28.23
N SER A 575 23.85 3.83 28.47
CA SER A 575 24.79 2.71 28.62
C SER A 575 25.59 2.44 27.35
N ILE A 576 24.95 2.50 26.18
CA ILE A 576 25.61 2.29 24.89
C ILE A 576 26.48 3.50 24.56
N GLU A 577 26.00 4.71 24.86
CA GLU A 577 26.78 5.94 24.68
C GLU A 577 28.06 5.94 25.53
N ALA A 578 27.99 5.46 26.78
CA ALA A 578 29.15 5.30 27.65
C ALA A 578 30.18 4.32 27.04
N ARG A 579 29.73 3.19 26.48
CA ARG A 579 30.60 2.22 25.81
C ARG A 579 31.22 2.78 24.54
N ILE A 580 30.46 3.54 23.75
CA ILE A 580 30.97 4.24 22.57
C ILE A 580 32.07 5.23 22.99
N LYS A 581 31.84 6.03 24.05
CA LYS A 581 32.85 6.96 24.59
C LYS A 581 34.08 6.22 25.10
N GLU A 582 33.90 5.11 25.81
CA GLU A 582 35.01 4.28 26.28
C GLU A 582 35.84 3.75 25.12
N TYR A 583 35.20 3.31 24.04
CA TYR A 583 35.87 2.83 22.82
C TYR A 583 36.72 3.92 22.13
N TYR A 584 36.29 5.19 22.21
CA TYR A 584 37.05 6.32 21.68
C TYR A 584 38.20 6.77 22.58
N VAL A 585 38.10 6.57 23.89
CA VAL A 585 39.13 7.05 24.84
C VAL A 585 40.17 5.98 25.16
N ASN A 586 39.77 4.70 25.20
CA ASN A 586 40.63 3.60 25.56
C ASN A 586 41.17 2.89 24.31
N ASP A 587 42.45 3.07 24.00
CA ASP A 587 43.11 2.45 22.83
C ASP A 587 43.14 0.92 22.90
N THR A 588 43.07 0.32 24.09
CA THR A 588 43.17 -1.14 24.25
C THR A 588 41.98 -1.90 23.68
N LEU A 589 40.79 -1.30 23.64
CA LEU A 589 39.57 -1.93 23.11
C LEU A 589 39.60 -2.06 21.58
N PRO A 590 39.77 -0.97 20.80
CA PRO A 590 39.89 -1.06 19.35
C PRO A 590 41.13 -1.83 18.91
N LEU A 591 42.23 -1.80 19.69
CA LEU A 591 43.42 -2.60 19.38
C LEU A 591 43.14 -4.11 19.48
N LYS A 592 42.40 -4.54 20.51
CA LYS A 592 41.97 -5.95 20.64
C LYS A 592 41.05 -6.38 19.51
N ASP A 593 40.11 -5.51 19.12
CA ASP A 593 39.23 -5.78 17.98
C ASP A 593 40.01 -5.82 16.66
N TRP A 594 41.05 -4.98 16.51
CA TRP A 594 41.92 -4.95 15.31
C TRP A 594 42.83 -6.18 15.19
N ASN A 595 43.40 -6.63 16.30
CA ASN A 595 44.32 -7.78 16.31
C ASN A 595 43.60 -9.14 16.22
N GLU A 596 42.27 -9.15 16.14
CA GLU A 596 41.43 -10.35 16.06
C GLU A 596 41.71 -11.40 17.18
N GLU A 597 42.22 -10.97 18.32
CA GLU A 597 42.47 -11.82 19.50
C GLU A 597 41.24 -12.46 20.20
N PRO A 598 39.96 -12.13 19.92
CA PRO A 598 38.84 -12.75 20.65
C PRO A 598 38.53 -14.20 20.24
N GLU A 599 38.48 -15.10 21.22
CA GLU A 599 38.09 -16.52 21.04
C GLU A 599 36.60 -16.71 20.61
N LEU A 600 35.74 -15.71 20.81
CA LEU A 600 34.30 -15.74 20.54
C LEU A 600 33.82 -14.48 19.78
N PRO A 601 32.87 -14.59 18.82
CA PRO A 601 32.32 -13.41 18.12
C PRO A 601 31.69 -12.38 19.06
N SER A 602 31.06 -12.82 20.16
CA SER A 602 30.42 -11.91 21.13
C SER A 602 31.41 -11.10 21.98
N SER A 603 32.71 -11.38 21.91
CA SER A 603 33.73 -10.64 22.66
C SER A 603 34.27 -9.40 21.94
N TYR A 604 33.95 -9.19 20.65
CA TYR A 604 34.30 -7.97 19.96
C TYR A 604 33.52 -6.78 20.53
N TYR A 605 34.24 -5.78 21.01
CA TYR A 605 33.63 -4.61 21.63
C TYR A 605 32.84 -3.80 20.59
N TYR A 606 33.41 -3.62 19.39
CA TYR A 606 32.76 -2.99 18.24
C TYR A 606 31.43 -3.66 17.89
N GLU A 607 31.46 -4.97 17.62
CA GLU A 607 30.27 -5.72 17.20
C GLU A 607 29.19 -5.77 18.28
N SER A 608 29.60 -5.86 19.54
CA SER A 608 28.70 -5.79 20.70
C SER A 608 27.98 -4.44 20.76
N ILE A 609 28.70 -3.32 20.57
CA ILE A 609 28.09 -1.98 20.51
C ILE A 609 27.06 -1.88 19.37
N ILE A 610 27.42 -2.34 18.17
CA ILE A 610 26.49 -2.30 17.02
C ILE A 610 25.28 -3.21 17.24
N THR A 611 25.49 -4.39 17.84
CA THR A 611 24.40 -5.33 18.14
C THR A 611 23.43 -4.73 19.17
N GLU A 612 23.94 -4.06 20.20
CA GLU A 612 23.10 -3.38 21.20
C GLU A 612 22.34 -2.18 20.61
N LEU A 613 22.97 -1.43 19.69
CA LEU A 613 22.27 -0.38 18.94
C LEU A 613 21.11 -0.96 18.13
N LEU A 614 21.32 -2.10 17.47
CA LEU A 614 20.32 -2.73 16.61
C LEU A 614 19.38 -3.70 17.33
N GLU A 615 19.52 -3.92 18.64
CA GLU A 615 18.85 -4.98 19.39
C GLU A 615 17.32 -4.96 19.19
N THR A 616 16.71 -3.79 19.31
CA THR A 616 15.26 -3.60 19.15
C THR A 616 14.79 -3.95 17.73
N HIS A 617 15.62 -3.68 16.73
CA HIS A 617 15.33 -3.96 15.33
C HIS A 617 15.53 -5.44 15.00
N LEU A 618 16.59 -6.03 15.55
CA LEU A 618 16.87 -7.47 15.47
C LEU A 618 15.75 -8.28 16.11
N GLN A 619 15.25 -7.89 17.28
CA GLN A 619 14.10 -8.57 17.90
C GLN A 619 12.86 -8.49 17.00
N GLY A 620 12.55 -7.32 16.44
CA GLY A 620 11.45 -7.17 15.48
C GLY A 620 11.59 -8.08 14.26
N ALA A 621 12.80 -8.14 13.68
CA ALA A 621 13.14 -9.01 12.56
C ALA A 621 12.94 -10.50 12.86
N ARG A 622 13.28 -10.94 14.08
CA ARG A 622 13.20 -12.35 14.48
C ARG A 622 11.78 -12.87 14.60
N TYR A 623 10.84 -12.02 15.02
CA TYR A 623 9.46 -12.41 15.29
C TYR A 623 8.47 -12.01 14.17
N ILE A 624 8.90 -11.24 13.17
CA ILE A 624 8.04 -10.76 12.08
C ILE A 624 7.26 -11.88 11.37
N VAL A 625 7.88 -13.05 11.21
CA VAL A 625 7.26 -14.21 10.53
C VAL A 625 6.17 -14.83 11.37
N ALA A 626 6.35 -14.87 12.68
CA ALA A 626 5.33 -15.34 13.60
C ALA A 626 4.13 -14.41 13.63
N LEU A 627 4.37 -13.11 13.57
CA LEU A 627 3.32 -12.09 13.50
C LEU A 627 2.52 -12.22 12.20
N ALA A 628 3.21 -12.38 11.06
CA ALA A 628 2.55 -12.67 9.79
C ALA A 628 1.75 -13.99 9.85
N GLY A 629 2.29 -15.04 10.45
CA GLY A 629 1.60 -16.32 10.63
C GLY A 629 0.35 -16.19 11.50
N ALA A 630 0.44 -15.44 12.60
CA ALA A 630 -0.67 -15.16 13.50
C ALA A 630 -1.79 -14.36 12.82
N ILE A 631 -1.47 -13.44 11.91
CA ILE A 631 -2.46 -12.72 11.10
C ILE A 631 -3.24 -13.68 10.21
N PHE A 632 -2.56 -14.58 9.48
CA PHE A 632 -3.25 -15.54 8.61
C PHE A 632 -4.14 -16.50 9.40
N ILE A 633 -3.67 -17.01 10.54
CA ILE A 633 -4.49 -17.84 11.43
C ILE A 633 -5.71 -17.06 11.93
N SER A 634 -5.50 -15.82 12.37
CA SER A 634 -6.59 -14.96 12.85
C SER A 634 -7.61 -14.67 11.75
N LEU A 635 -7.17 -14.37 10.52
CA LEU A 635 -8.02 -14.19 9.35
C LEU A 635 -8.80 -15.47 9.00
N GLY A 636 -8.17 -16.64 9.08
CA GLY A 636 -8.84 -17.93 8.87
C GLY A 636 -9.95 -18.17 9.91
N ILE A 637 -9.65 -17.92 11.19
CA ILE A 637 -10.62 -18.04 12.30
C ILE A 637 -11.76 -17.03 12.13
N MET A 638 -11.44 -15.76 11.84
CA MET A 638 -12.41 -14.70 11.59
C MET A 638 -13.33 -15.07 10.43
N ASN A 639 -12.79 -15.58 9.32
CA ASN A 639 -13.57 -16.02 8.17
C ASN A 639 -14.55 -17.14 8.54
N ARG A 640 -14.09 -18.11 9.33
CA ARG A 640 -14.91 -19.22 9.82
C ARG A 640 -16.05 -18.75 10.73
N ILE A 641 -15.77 -17.83 11.65
CA ILE A 641 -16.78 -17.28 12.56
C ILE A 641 -17.78 -16.41 11.78
N HIS A 642 -17.30 -15.63 10.82
CA HIS A 642 -18.10 -14.65 10.12
C HIS A 642 -19.08 -15.26 9.13
N SER A 643 -18.60 -16.11 8.23
CA SER A 643 -19.41 -16.83 7.26
C SER A 643 -19.31 -18.30 7.62
N LYS A 644 -20.35 -18.94 8.15
CA LYS A 644 -20.34 -20.40 8.35
C LYS A 644 -20.07 -21.04 6.97
N PRO A 645 -18.85 -21.52 6.64
CA PRO A 645 -18.52 -22.00 5.30
C PRO A 645 -19.49 -23.08 4.85
N ARG A 646 -20.16 -22.84 3.73
CA ARG A 646 -21.21 -23.71 3.19
C ARG A 646 -20.70 -24.68 2.12
N ASP A 647 -19.53 -24.41 1.56
CA ASP A 647 -18.92 -25.24 0.54
C ASP A 647 -17.42 -25.42 0.75
N ARG A 648 -16.91 -26.42 0.02
CA ARG A 648 -15.50 -26.78 -0.03
C ARG A 648 -14.54 -25.66 -0.43
N PHE A 649 -14.96 -24.67 -1.23
CA PHE A 649 -14.05 -23.61 -1.67
C PHE A 649 -13.83 -22.58 -0.56
N GLN A 650 -14.87 -22.23 0.20
CA GLN A 650 -14.72 -21.40 1.40
C GLN A 650 -13.88 -22.09 2.46
N TRP A 651 -14.11 -23.39 2.67
CA TRP A 651 -13.22 -24.18 3.53
C TRP A 651 -11.79 -24.20 3.01
N GLY A 652 -11.61 -24.33 1.70
CA GLY A 652 -10.31 -24.23 1.05
C GLY A 652 -9.58 -22.92 1.42
N ILE A 653 -10.26 -21.77 1.33
CA ILE A 653 -9.67 -20.46 1.67
C ILE A 653 -9.37 -20.35 3.17
N VAL A 654 -10.29 -20.82 4.03
CA VAL A 654 -10.05 -20.81 5.49
C VAL A 654 -8.85 -21.69 5.85
N MET A 655 -8.77 -22.88 5.27
CA MET A 655 -7.70 -23.84 5.54
C MET A 655 -6.37 -23.42 4.91
N SER A 656 -6.37 -22.78 3.73
CA SER A 656 -5.15 -22.24 3.11
C SER A 656 -4.54 -21.16 3.99
N ARG A 657 -5.34 -20.21 4.48
CA ARG A 657 -4.88 -19.18 5.43
C ARG A 657 -4.29 -19.80 6.68
N ILE A 658 -4.99 -20.75 7.31
CA ILE A 658 -4.49 -21.41 8.52
C ILE A 658 -3.19 -22.16 8.24
N PHE A 659 -3.11 -22.90 7.13
CA PHE A 659 -1.93 -23.66 6.75
C PHE A 659 -0.73 -22.75 6.44
N MET A 660 -0.93 -21.68 5.67
CA MET A 660 0.09 -20.65 5.40
C MET A 660 0.56 -20.02 6.72
N GLY A 661 -0.36 -19.73 7.63
CA GLY A 661 -0.03 -19.21 8.94
C GLY A 661 0.83 -20.16 9.78
N PHE A 662 0.52 -21.46 9.78
CA PHE A 662 1.37 -22.48 10.41
C PHE A 662 2.73 -22.65 9.71
N ALA A 663 2.78 -22.59 8.38
CA ALA A 663 4.03 -22.64 7.63
C ALA A 663 4.96 -21.48 8.01
N LEU A 664 4.41 -20.27 8.14
CA LEU A 664 5.15 -19.09 8.62
C LEU A 664 5.56 -19.23 10.11
N LEU A 665 4.74 -19.83 10.96
CA LEU A 665 5.14 -20.12 12.35
C LEU A 665 6.27 -21.15 12.41
N ILE A 666 6.31 -22.16 11.54
CA ILE A 666 7.41 -23.13 11.48
C ILE A 666 8.73 -22.44 11.14
N LEU A 667 8.71 -21.34 10.37
CA LEU A 667 9.92 -20.55 10.11
C LEU A 667 10.51 -19.90 11.37
N LEU A 668 9.78 -19.83 12.50
CA LEU A 668 10.40 -19.46 13.79
C LEU A 668 11.50 -20.43 14.21
N THR A 669 11.48 -21.67 13.73
CA THR A 669 12.57 -22.63 13.99
C THR A 669 13.92 -22.17 13.44
N LEU A 670 13.94 -21.18 12.52
CA LEU A 670 15.17 -20.50 12.12
C LEU A 670 15.86 -19.75 13.28
N ASN A 671 15.16 -19.48 14.38
CA ASN A 671 15.77 -18.95 15.60
C ASN A 671 16.60 -20.01 16.35
N ALA A 672 16.49 -21.30 16.01
CA ALA A 672 17.32 -22.34 16.59
C ALA A 672 18.76 -22.25 16.06
N GLY A 673 19.72 -22.21 16.98
CA GLY A 673 21.15 -22.15 16.71
C GLY A 673 21.89 -21.98 18.02
N SER A 674 23.09 -22.55 18.14
CA SER A 674 23.91 -22.39 19.35
C SER A 674 24.44 -20.96 19.46
N ILE A 675 24.70 -20.29 18.34
CA ILE A 675 25.15 -18.91 18.30
C ILE A 675 23.99 -17.99 17.96
N GLN A 676 23.63 -17.10 18.90
CA GLN A 676 22.53 -16.14 18.82
C GLN A 676 23.02 -14.71 18.49
N SER A 677 24.06 -14.60 17.66
CA SER A 677 24.68 -13.33 17.26
C SER A 677 24.47 -13.05 15.78
N LEU A 678 24.36 -11.76 15.42
CA LEU A 678 24.34 -11.31 14.03
C LEU A 678 25.70 -11.52 13.36
N TRP A 679 26.78 -11.39 14.13
CA TRP A 679 28.17 -11.47 13.69
C TRP A 679 28.75 -12.82 14.10
N VAL A 680 29.27 -13.55 13.12
CA VAL A 680 29.87 -14.88 13.26
C VAL A 680 30.94 -15.03 12.20
N TRP A 681 32.04 -15.71 12.54
CA TRP A 681 33.12 -16.03 11.62
C TRP A 681 32.69 -16.99 10.52
N ASP A 682 33.32 -16.89 9.34
CA ASP A 682 33.04 -17.73 8.16
C ASP A 682 33.02 -19.23 8.48
N TYR A 683 33.93 -19.72 9.34
CA TYR A 683 34.00 -21.14 9.72
C TYR A 683 32.96 -21.58 10.76
N GLN A 684 32.32 -20.63 11.46
CA GLN A 684 31.27 -20.87 12.45
C GLN A 684 29.87 -20.57 11.94
N GLU A 685 29.72 -20.08 10.69
CA GLU A 685 28.41 -19.79 10.10
C GLU A 685 27.44 -20.97 10.30
N GLY A 686 27.94 -22.20 10.15
CA GLY A 686 27.28 -23.49 10.40
C GLY A 686 26.45 -23.57 11.69
N GLN A 687 26.90 -22.90 12.75
CA GLN A 687 26.33 -22.93 14.11
C GLN A 687 25.45 -21.72 14.42
N GLN A 688 25.48 -20.69 13.58
CA GLN A 688 24.64 -19.49 13.70
C GLN A 688 23.17 -19.84 13.49
N ALA A 689 22.29 -19.23 14.30
CA ALA A 689 20.86 -19.35 14.08
C ALA A 689 20.48 -18.91 12.65
N GLY A 690 19.68 -19.74 11.97
CA GLY A 690 19.30 -19.53 10.57
C GLY A 690 18.62 -18.19 10.29
N VAL A 691 18.00 -17.58 11.31
CA VAL A 691 17.37 -16.25 11.21
C VAL A 691 18.38 -15.15 10.86
N PHE A 692 19.61 -15.22 11.36
CA PHE A 692 20.63 -14.22 11.06
C PHE A 692 21.18 -14.39 9.64
N ARG A 693 21.36 -15.63 9.18
CA ARG A 693 21.68 -15.90 7.77
C ARG A 693 20.59 -15.40 6.83
N TRP A 694 19.34 -15.57 7.23
CA TRP A 694 18.18 -15.08 6.48
C TRP A 694 18.10 -13.54 6.43
N ILE A 695 18.50 -12.86 7.51
CA ILE A 695 18.69 -11.41 7.57
C ILE A 695 19.82 -10.97 6.62
N TRP A 696 20.99 -11.62 6.68
CA TRP A 696 22.13 -11.33 5.80
C TRP A 696 21.87 -11.60 4.33
N ALA A 697 21.02 -12.58 4.01
CA ALA A 697 20.54 -12.83 2.66
C ALA A 697 19.56 -11.77 2.15
N TRP A 698 19.15 -10.81 2.99
CA TRP A 698 18.13 -9.79 2.71
C TRP A 698 16.77 -10.38 2.32
N MET A 699 16.47 -11.60 2.78
CA MET A 699 15.30 -12.37 2.33
C MET A 699 14.08 -12.27 3.25
N VAL A 700 14.17 -11.58 4.38
CA VAL A 700 13.07 -11.49 5.36
C VAL A 700 11.77 -10.94 4.75
N LEU A 701 11.81 -9.72 4.20
CA LEU A 701 10.64 -9.10 3.57
C LEU A 701 10.27 -9.78 2.23
N PRO A 702 11.21 -10.17 1.35
CA PRO A 702 10.90 -10.96 0.16
C PRO A 702 10.13 -12.24 0.45
N THR A 703 10.55 -13.04 1.44
CA THR A 703 9.85 -14.26 1.82
C THR A 703 8.43 -13.98 2.32
N LEU A 704 8.22 -12.91 3.11
CA LEU A 704 6.87 -12.49 3.51
C LEU A 704 6.03 -12.06 2.31
N ALA A 705 6.57 -11.23 1.42
CA ALA A 705 5.87 -10.80 0.21
C ALA A 705 5.50 -12.00 -0.68
N ILE A 706 6.40 -12.99 -0.82
CA ILE A 706 6.15 -14.24 -1.54
C ILE A 706 5.05 -15.04 -0.84
N ALA A 707 5.04 -15.14 0.49
CA ALA A 707 4.00 -15.86 1.22
C ALA A 707 2.62 -15.20 1.05
N PHE A 708 2.53 -13.88 1.19
CA PHE A 708 1.30 -13.12 0.94
C PHE A 708 0.85 -13.24 -0.52
N GLY A 709 1.76 -13.11 -1.48
CA GLY A 709 1.46 -13.30 -2.90
C GLY A 709 1.00 -14.72 -3.23
N THR A 710 1.60 -15.73 -2.60
CA THR A 710 1.23 -17.15 -2.79
C THR A 710 -0.16 -17.43 -2.23
N GLU A 711 -0.46 -16.97 -1.01
CA GLU A 711 -1.81 -17.12 -0.43
C GLU A 711 -2.85 -16.42 -1.29
N PHE A 712 -2.54 -15.22 -1.79
CA PHE A 712 -3.39 -14.49 -2.70
C PHE A 712 -3.67 -15.27 -4.00
N LEU A 713 -2.64 -15.89 -4.60
CA LEU A 713 -2.81 -16.74 -5.78
C LEU A 713 -3.67 -17.98 -5.47
N ILE A 714 -3.49 -18.60 -4.30
CA ILE A 714 -4.32 -19.74 -3.86
C ILE A 714 -5.78 -19.32 -3.75
N GLU A 715 -6.07 -18.20 -3.10
CA GLU A 715 -7.43 -17.66 -3.00
C GLU A 715 -8.03 -17.36 -4.37
N LEU A 716 -7.25 -16.75 -5.26
CA LEU A 716 -7.68 -16.44 -6.62
C LEU A 716 -8.06 -17.71 -7.39
N VAL A 717 -7.26 -18.77 -7.28
CA VAL A 717 -7.53 -20.08 -7.89
C VAL A 717 -8.80 -20.69 -7.30
N LEU A 718 -8.96 -20.68 -5.97
CA LEU A 718 -10.13 -21.22 -5.29
C LEU A 718 -11.42 -20.46 -5.65
N LEU A 719 -11.37 -19.13 -5.69
CA LEU A 719 -12.48 -18.28 -6.11
C LEU A 719 -12.86 -18.56 -7.58
N ARG A 720 -11.86 -18.69 -8.46
CA ARG A 720 -12.08 -19.05 -9.88
C ARG A 720 -12.73 -20.43 -10.02
N CYS A 721 -12.26 -21.42 -9.27
CA CYS A 721 -12.86 -22.75 -9.25
C CYS A 721 -14.31 -22.73 -8.72
N SER A 722 -14.58 -21.91 -7.70
CA SER A 722 -15.93 -21.70 -7.16
C SER A 722 -16.87 -21.10 -8.20
N GLY A 723 -16.45 -20.03 -8.89
CA GLY A 723 -17.22 -19.41 -9.97
C GLY A 723 -17.52 -20.37 -11.13
N LEU A 724 -16.54 -21.18 -11.54
CA LEU A 724 -16.73 -22.20 -12.57
C LEU A 724 -17.69 -23.31 -12.12
N ALA A 725 -17.62 -23.73 -10.85
CA ALA A 725 -18.54 -24.73 -10.30
C ALA A 725 -20.00 -24.22 -10.29
N ILE A 726 -20.19 -22.96 -9.91
CA ILE A 726 -21.51 -22.29 -9.96
C ILE A 726 -22.01 -22.20 -11.41
N ALA A 727 -21.17 -21.76 -12.34
CA ALA A 727 -21.53 -21.65 -13.75
C ALA A 727 -21.91 -23.00 -14.38
N ARG A 728 -21.19 -24.06 -14.00
CA ARG A 728 -21.50 -25.44 -14.43
C ARG A 728 -22.84 -25.91 -13.88
N LYS A 729 -23.13 -25.70 -12.59
CA LYS A 729 -24.42 -26.07 -11.99
C LYS A 729 -25.59 -25.33 -12.63
N ARG A 730 -25.39 -24.08 -13.05
CA ARG A 730 -26.37 -23.29 -13.82
C ARG A 730 -26.48 -23.70 -15.30
N GLY A 731 -25.81 -24.77 -15.73
CA GLY A 731 -25.84 -25.24 -17.13
C GLY A 731 -25.15 -24.30 -18.13
N ARG A 732 -24.40 -23.29 -17.67
CA ARG A 732 -23.75 -22.29 -18.55
C ARG A 732 -22.46 -22.82 -19.20
N ILE A 733 -21.85 -23.87 -18.64
CA ILE A 733 -20.59 -24.46 -19.12
C ILE A 733 -20.75 -25.98 -19.19
N ASN A 734 -20.67 -26.53 -20.40
CA ASN A 734 -20.65 -27.99 -20.65
C ASN A 734 -19.24 -28.58 -20.78
N THR A 735 -18.19 -27.75 -20.84
CA THR A 735 -16.80 -28.22 -20.95
C THR A 735 -16.22 -28.66 -19.61
N SER A 736 -15.13 -29.44 -19.64
CA SER A 736 -14.40 -29.79 -18.42
C SER A 736 -13.88 -28.53 -17.69
N LEU A 737 -13.92 -28.56 -16.36
CA LEU A 737 -13.50 -27.43 -15.51
C LEU A 737 -12.06 -26.99 -15.81
N TRP A 738 -11.16 -27.94 -16.06
CA TRP A 738 -9.77 -27.65 -16.42
C TRP A 738 -9.68 -26.85 -17.72
N ARG A 739 -10.41 -27.27 -18.77
CA ARG A 739 -10.42 -26.53 -20.05
C ARG A 739 -11.06 -25.15 -19.89
N ALA A 740 -12.10 -25.03 -19.06
CA ALA A 740 -12.74 -23.75 -18.73
C ALA A 740 -11.86 -22.83 -17.88
N PHE A 741 -10.98 -23.40 -17.05
CA PHE A 741 -10.02 -22.67 -16.23
C PHE A 741 -8.93 -22.02 -17.07
N PHE A 742 -8.46 -22.66 -18.14
CA PHE A 742 -7.42 -22.09 -19.02
C PHE A 742 -7.97 -21.37 -20.26
N SER A 743 -9.24 -21.58 -20.62
CA SER A 743 -9.85 -20.80 -21.69
C SER A 743 -9.84 -19.31 -21.33
N ARG A 744 -9.74 -18.45 -22.36
CA ARG A 744 -9.90 -16.99 -22.24
C ARG A 744 -11.05 -16.66 -21.29
N PRO A 745 -10.97 -15.55 -20.51
CA PRO A 745 -12.06 -15.14 -19.63
C PRO A 745 -13.33 -15.29 -20.43
N LEU A 746 -14.28 -16.08 -19.94
CA LEU A 746 -15.48 -16.48 -20.67
C LEU A 746 -16.08 -15.21 -21.25
N SER A 747 -15.75 -14.88 -22.49
CA SER A 747 -16.42 -13.86 -23.25
C SER A 747 -17.75 -14.53 -23.47
N TRP A 748 -18.71 -14.16 -22.63
CA TRP A 748 -20.01 -14.79 -22.59
C TRP A 748 -20.49 -14.86 -24.04
N PRO A 749 -20.81 -16.07 -24.53
CA PRO A 749 -21.02 -16.26 -25.95
C PRO A 749 -22.09 -15.29 -26.42
N ASN A 750 -21.77 -14.54 -27.48
CA ASN A 750 -22.67 -13.65 -28.22
C ASN A 750 -23.89 -14.37 -28.85
N ARG A 751 -24.25 -15.57 -28.37
CA ARG A 751 -25.48 -16.28 -28.78
C ARG A 751 -26.69 -15.69 -28.08
N ALA A 752 -26.96 -14.44 -28.40
CA ALA A 752 -28.29 -13.87 -28.51
C ALA A 752 -28.27 -12.99 -29.78
N LYS A 753 -28.12 -13.65 -30.93
CA LYS A 753 -28.65 -13.15 -32.20
C LYS A 753 -29.88 -13.95 -32.52
#